data_AF-J7LGA1-F1
#
_entry.id   AF-J7LGA1-F1
#
_cell.length_a   1.000
_cell.length_b   1.000
_cell.length_c   1.000
_cell.angle_alpha   90.00
_cell.angle_beta   90.00
_cell.angle_gamma   90.00
#
_symmetry.space_group_name_H-M   'P 1'
#
loop_
_entity.id
_entity.type
_entity.pdbx_description
1 polymer ?
#
loop_
_entity_poly.entity_id
_entity_poly.type
_entity_poly.pdbx_seq_one_letter_code
_entity_poly.pdbx_strand_id
1 'polypeptide(L)'
;MGQSNTRNFLGGVGPGGFGVQAGNIGHLTIHHGAADEGSGEPSDPWVETVLRSPLWRHVPEGRDVEPFREAVGELVSALVPLRDRAGGELHDDPWLDPGMPLRFHDRSTELLGSPGQAEDLDLYPAEAALLAFMPFLFRVHEMRRAVDRADIGPGSLKAVEAPSPGRRSFEALVSEYPVLVERALRTGRNERDIGWWLFHRWLLKAENSTGVDDLWSTAPEVLRRFWKAGQIGHLLHGLRLGPGICNPEHLESLRQDEYFPSPGGEQHLRERRLALILALGFAMALETSSLPETVLEHLAIPEPVDPEELRETVERAFWGSDRHLLTLNAECSHEAVIEGLREHVGRADELLHGVHRTLRSHVANLPSRLSSDRVEPVEGGFESWARFRIDERRARELLAGERLYKKRDLAIRELYQNSLDACRYRRARTEYLNRRSPLASFGFEGRIEFTQGVDESGRAYVDCRDNGVGMGENELRGVFSRAGSRFAEQADFLQERERWEREDPPIRLYPNSRFGIGVLSYFMLADEIRVTTCRMGADGSLGPELEAVIHGPGHLFRITRTGRSGTAPGTLVRLYLKKEIGEYWSCVDALSSVLVLAEFETTVREGRKEKSWEPGIPDTSSRNFSGEATGDGEGWRIPWRDAPEGVDVIWCEDFGSLLVDGLIVSPGLNRGVFNGGYGEFSVAPFRVLDKVVVNLSGGYAPKELSIDRSEIIGDVSDQVLVLLEGAAESLLSGPSRSWSDEWFLNAVKGRHRVGDSLALLSVNAGQDVSNRGHRLCVGKSGYVPLDAALVGMEDGESDGSPFMSIMDSNETVLSEAGFLLWRLLAVGEGAVAEELMGMAPGLPENHALRVGRPTDQILLFSSYGTCAVRLDSSLSVGRSLGFSGHSVVQRWNELGVVPGDLSGRESRIISLLDDHEGRDLLFSGGVVLSGRVRPVDLAQVARVLEISLSEASGYIRSLGAVVSEGVEIEASGRDVEFIRKVIYEDFGWGKKAPSLFAVSRFLGRSPGELCGLLEYFRCGGLIKLLTRRALLDVCFDGSLSDSEAVGKCLEFADFIPAGSVEYVDFLGKGSREVGLKRAIERLNLCGIGSDLVVPGEMGKVERFLVEDSRSRGMWSFPIGRKMPLSSVLEAEQKYGIEASSMIEALRRLGVPVSAERLPEGLSRAEALTLISQNPERERSSTISPGASLALSHLVIRAQRMGVSLERVMGWYRGLGYRVPILEELLPVAVRHIPLK
;
A
#
# COMPACT_ATOMS: atom_id res chain seq x y z
N MET A 1 -47.53 45.64 30.77
CA MET A 1 -47.58 45.55 32.25
C MET A 1 -46.52 44.53 32.64
N GLY A 2 -45.38 44.83 33.24
CA GLY A 2 -44.85 46.04 33.85
C GLY A 2 -44.17 45.64 35.15
N GLN A 3 -42.83 45.52 35.13
CA GLN A 3 -41.88 45.60 36.27
C GLN A 3 -40.47 45.40 35.71
N SER A 4 -39.86 46.45 35.16
CA SER A 4 -38.88 47.32 35.84
C SER A 4 -37.54 46.62 36.13
N ASN A 5 -36.74 46.52 35.06
CA ASN A 5 -35.30 46.35 35.13
C ASN A 5 -34.69 47.49 35.96
N THR A 6 -34.17 47.16 37.13
CA THR A 6 -33.22 48.05 37.82
C THR A 6 -31.84 47.49 37.56
N ARG A 7 -31.14 48.06 36.56
CA ARG A 7 -29.73 47.78 36.28
C ARG A 7 -28.88 48.50 37.32
N ASN A 8 -28.11 47.76 38.10
CA ASN A 8 -27.00 48.34 38.86
C ASN A 8 -25.82 48.49 37.88
N PHE A 9 -25.38 49.73 37.67
CA PHE A 9 -24.15 50.03 36.93
C PHE A 9 -22.97 50.05 37.92
N LEU A 10 -21.93 49.27 37.64
CA LEU A 10 -20.59 49.48 38.20
C LEU A 10 -19.78 50.26 37.17
N GLY A 11 -19.78 51.58 37.29
CA GLY A 11 -18.82 52.46 36.61
C GLY A 11 -17.59 52.64 37.52
N GLY A 12 -16.40 52.35 37.00
CA GLY A 12 -15.17 52.37 37.78
C GLY A 12 -14.73 53.77 38.23
N VAL A 13 -14.21 53.86 39.46
CA VAL A 13 -13.35 54.97 39.93
C VAL A 13 -12.39 54.45 41.02
N GLY A 14 -11.08 54.62 40.80
CA GLY A 14 -9.98 54.90 41.75
C GLY A 14 -9.79 54.10 43.06
N PRO A 15 -8.54 53.94 43.54
CA PRO A 15 -8.23 53.07 44.68
C PRO A 15 -8.57 53.74 46.01
N GLY A 16 -9.54 53.18 46.74
CA GLY A 16 -9.78 53.49 48.15
C GLY A 16 -11.26 53.71 48.52
N GLY A 17 -11.99 52.62 48.77
CA GLY A 17 -13.26 52.63 49.50
C GLY A 17 -14.50 52.19 48.70
N PHE A 18 -15.26 51.25 49.26
CA PHE A 18 -16.55 50.82 48.73
C PHE A 18 -17.66 51.84 49.05
N GLY A 19 -18.28 52.41 48.02
CA GLY A 19 -19.54 53.14 48.14
C GLY A 19 -20.70 52.30 47.61
N VAL A 20 -21.71 52.03 48.43
CA VAL A 20 -22.98 51.41 47.99
C VAL A 20 -24.04 52.50 47.92
N GLN A 21 -24.56 52.77 46.72
CA GLN A 21 -25.73 53.63 46.55
C GLN A 21 -26.93 52.78 46.13
N ALA A 22 -27.88 52.58 47.05
CA ALA A 22 -29.13 51.87 46.80
C ALA A 22 -30.33 52.76 47.16
N GLY A 23 -31.36 52.77 46.29
CA GLY A 23 -32.54 53.62 46.42
C GLY A 23 -33.56 53.20 47.50
N ASN A 24 -33.43 52.01 48.09
CA ASN A 24 -34.15 51.63 49.32
C ASN A 24 -33.54 50.37 49.96
N ILE A 25 -33.17 50.43 51.24
CA ILE A 25 -32.70 49.28 52.04
C ILE A 25 -33.60 49.19 53.28
N GLY A 26 -34.37 48.10 53.40
CA GLY A 26 -35.33 47.90 54.50
C GLY A 26 -34.72 47.46 55.83
N HIS A 27 -33.53 46.85 55.83
CA HIS A 27 -32.77 46.59 57.05
C HIS A 27 -31.29 46.38 56.72
N LEU A 28 -30.42 47.17 57.34
CA LEU A 28 -28.96 47.05 57.25
C LEU A 28 -28.45 46.75 58.66
N THR A 29 -27.98 45.52 58.89
CA THR A 29 -27.37 45.15 60.17
C THR A 29 -25.85 45.21 60.00
N ILE A 30 -25.24 46.26 60.53
CA ILE A 30 -23.79 46.43 60.59
C ILE A 30 -23.31 45.88 61.94
N HIS A 31 -22.55 44.78 61.92
CA HIS A 31 -21.83 44.32 63.10
C HIS A 31 -20.55 45.14 63.26
N HIS A 32 -20.52 46.04 64.24
CA HIS A 32 -19.26 46.59 64.73
C HIS A 32 -18.59 45.55 65.64
N GLY A 33 -17.68 44.76 65.07
CA GLY A 33 -16.68 44.04 65.85
C GLY A 33 -15.72 45.06 66.45
N ALA A 34 -15.63 45.09 67.77
CA ALA A 34 -14.66 45.92 68.49
C ALA A 34 -13.24 45.58 68.01
N ALA A 35 -12.44 46.61 67.76
CA ALA A 35 -11.02 46.49 67.53
C ALA A 35 -10.37 45.94 68.81
N ASP A 36 -9.87 44.71 68.75
CA ASP A 36 -8.89 44.23 69.73
C ASP A 36 -7.51 44.77 69.28
N GLU A 37 -6.99 45.70 70.06
CA GLU A 37 -5.61 46.16 69.99
C GLU A 37 -4.69 45.01 70.45
N GLY A 38 -4.23 44.21 69.50
CA GLY A 38 -3.19 43.19 69.68
C GLY A 38 -2.11 43.36 68.62
N SER A 39 -1.01 44.00 68.98
CA SER A 39 0.19 44.17 68.16
C SER A 39 0.94 42.85 67.95
N GLY A 40 0.55 42.09 66.93
CA GLY A 40 1.35 41.02 66.33
C GLY A 40 1.48 41.27 64.83
N GLU A 41 2.67 41.01 64.25
CA GLU A 41 2.85 41.05 62.79
C GLU A 41 1.77 40.21 62.08
N PRO A 42 1.27 40.64 60.90
CA PRO A 42 0.34 39.81 60.14
C PRO A 42 1.01 38.47 59.82
N SER A 43 0.46 37.39 60.37
CA SER A 43 0.90 36.02 60.11
C SER A 43 0.72 35.70 58.61
N ASP A 44 1.69 35.00 58.00
CA ASP A 44 1.60 34.60 56.60
C ASP A 44 0.34 33.73 56.35
N PRO A 45 -0.39 33.90 55.23
CA PRO A 45 -1.61 33.14 54.95
C PRO A 45 -1.44 31.61 55.02
N TRP A 46 -0.25 31.08 54.69
CA TRP A 46 0.01 29.64 54.78
C TRP A 46 -0.01 29.16 56.23
N VAL A 47 0.62 29.92 57.14
CA VAL A 47 0.70 29.62 58.57
C VAL A 47 -0.68 29.73 59.21
N GLU A 48 -1.43 30.79 58.88
CA GLU A 48 -2.80 30.96 59.36
C GLU A 48 -3.71 29.80 58.92
N THR A 49 -3.62 29.39 57.66
CA THR A 49 -4.42 28.31 57.08
C THR A 49 -4.23 27.00 57.81
N VAL A 50 -2.97 26.59 58.07
CA VAL A 50 -2.71 25.32 58.76
C VAL A 50 -3.07 25.35 60.24
N LEU A 51 -2.87 26.48 60.93
CA LEU A 51 -3.21 26.60 62.36
C LEU A 51 -4.72 26.62 62.57
N ARG A 52 -5.48 27.25 61.67
CA ARG A 52 -6.94 27.34 61.73
C ARG A 52 -7.68 26.23 60.95
N SER A 53 -6.93 25.26 60.44
CA SER A 53 -7.47 24.21 59.57
C SER A 53 -8.63 23.43 60.22
N PRO A 54 -9.74 23.19 59.50
CA PRO A 54 -10.81 22.33 59.99
C PRO A 54 -10.36 20.88 60.23
N LEU A 55 -9.23 20.43 59.64
CA LEU A 55 -8.65 19.10 59.83
C LEU A 55 -8.48 18.73 61.31
N TRP A 56 -8.10 19.69 62.16
CA TRP A 56 -7.92 19.45 63.59
C TRP A 56 -9.23 19.08 64.30
N ARG A 57 -10.39 19.50 63.78
CA ARG A 57 -11.71 19.14 64.32
C ARG A 57 -12.19 17.76 63.89
N HIS A 58 -11.53 17.13 62.92
CA HIS A 58 -11.79 15.74 62.53
C HIS A 58 -11.06 14.73 63.43
N VAL A 59 -10.16 15.20 64.30
CA VAL A 59 -9.53 14.35 65.32
C VAL A 59 -10.49 14.22 66.51
N PRO A 60 -10.77 13.00 67.01
CA PRO A 60 -11.63 12.80 68.18
C PRO A 60 -11.13 13.55 69.43
N GLU A 61 -12.06 14.09 70.24
CA GLU A 61 -11.77 14.93 71.42
C GLU A 61 -10.82 14.29 72.47
N GLY A 62 -10.66 12.95 72.44
CA GLY A 62 -9.77 12.22 73.34
C GLY A 62 -8.28 12.22 72.96
N ARG A 63 -7.88 12.89 71.87
CA ARG A 63 -6.48 12.95 71.40
C ARG A 63 -5.97 14.40 71.39
N ASP A 64 -4.82 14.62 72.01
CA ASP A 64 -4.21 15.96 72.04
C ASP A 64 -3.63 16.33 70.66
N VAL A 65 -4.17 17.39 70.06
CA VAL A 65 -3.76 17.91 68.74
C VAL A 65 -2.76 19.06 68.85
N GLU A 66 -2.64 19.71 70.01
CA GLU A 66 -1.87 20.94 70.16
C GLU A 66 -0.39 20.80 69.78
N PRO A 67 0.34 19.76 70.24
CA PRO A 67 1.75 19.59 69.88
C PRO A 67 1.99 19.43 68.38
N PHE A 68 1.04 18.81 67.68
CA PHE A 68 1.12 18.61 66.23
C PHE A 68 0.72 19.89 65.48
N ARG A 69 -0.28 20.61 65.97
CA ARG A 69 -0.71 21.89 65.38
C ARG A 69 0.38 22.95 65.45
N GLU A 70 1.03 23.09 66.61
CA GLU A 70 2.18 24.00 66.78
C GLU A 70 3.35 23.58 65.89
N ALA A 71 3.71 22.30 65.87
CA ALA A 71 4.80 21.78 65.03
C ALA A 71 4.55 21.99 63.52
N VAL A 72 3.30 21.87 63.07
CA VAL A 72 2.92 22.18 61.68
C VAL A 72 3.04 23.66 61.38
N GLY A 73 2.60 24.53 62.31
CA GLY A 73 2.77 25.98 62.19
C GLY A 73 4.24 26.38 62.08
N GLU A 74 5.12 25.80 62.90
CA GLU A 74 6.57 26.02 62.85
C GLU A 74 7.17 25.56 61.51
N LEU A 75 6.82 24.36 61.05
CA LEU A 75 7.29 23.85 59.76
C LEU A 75 6.87 24.78 58.62
N VAL A 76 5.58 25.12 58.52
CA VAL A 76 5.08 25.98 57.43
C VAL A 76 5.68 27.38 57.50
N SER A 77 5.90 27.93 58.71
CA SER A 77 6.61 29.20 58.88
C SER A 77 8.06 29.13 58.38
N ALA A 78 8.73 27.99 58.52
CA ALA A 78 10.08 27.78 57.97
C ALA A 78 10.08 27.64 56.43
N LEU A 79 8.97 27.23 55.83
CA LEU A 79 8.80 27.11 54.38
C LEU A 79 8.57 28.45 53.66
N VAL A 80 7.91 29.41 54.33
CA VAL A 80 7.61 30.75 53.79
C VAL A 80 8.83 31.48 53.18
N PRO A 81 9.98 31.64 53.85
CA PRO A 81 11.13 32.32 53.25
C PRO A 81 11.75 31.54 52.08
N LEU A 82 11.60 30.22 52.04
CA LEU A 82 12.05 29.39 50.91
C LEU A 82 11.13 29.58 49.69
N ARG A 83 9.81 29.65 49.93
CA ARG A 83 8.80 30.00 48.91
C ARG A 83 9.11 31.35 48.27
N ASP A 84 9.31 32.38 49.08
CA ASP A 84 9.50 33.76 48.58
C ASP A 84 10.78 33.90 47.77
N ARG A 85 11.88 33.26 48.22
CA ARG A 85 13.13 33.23 47.46
C ARG A 85 12.96 32.53 46.11
N ALA A 86 12.40 31.31 46.12
CA ALA A 86 12.22 30.55 44.89
C ALA A 86 11.24 31.24 43.93
N GLY A 87 10.21 31.92 44.44
CA GLY A 87 9.27 32.72 43.63
C GLY A 87 9.95 33.89 42.93
N GLY A 88 10.91 34.56 43.59
CA GLY A 88 11.71 35.61 42.95
C GLY A 88 12.62 35.08 41.83
N GLU A 89 13.24 33.92 42.04
CA GLU A 89 14.12 33.30 41.04
C GLU A 89 13.33 32.74 39.84
N LEU A 90 12.11 32.26 40.06
CA LEU A 90 11.21 31.73 39.03
C LEU A 90 10.24 32.78 38.47
N HIS A 91 10.49 34.08 38.66
CA HIS A 91 9.61 35.15 38.12
C HIS A 91 9.38 35.04 36.60
N ASP A 92 10.26 34.33 35.90
CA ASP A 92 10.15 34.08 34.47
C ASP A 92 9.19 32.94 34.08
N ASP A 93 8.69 32.16 35.04
CA ASP A 93 7.79 31.04 34.82
C ASP A 93 6.32 31.48 34.85
N PRO A 94 5.61 31.46 33.69
CA PRO A 94 4.21 31.88 33.62
C PRO A 94 3.24 30.89 34.26
N TRP A 95 3.68 29.66 34.56
CA TRP A 95 2.86 28.60 35.14
C TRP A 95 2.89 28.56 36.67
N LEU A 96 3.58 29.51 37.31
CA LEU A 96 3.53 29.61 38.76
C LEU A 96 2.10 29.90 39.24
N ASP A 97 1.64 29.06 40.15
CA ASP A 97 0.33 29.16 40.79
C ASP A 97 0.52 29.32 42.30
N PRO A 98 0.47 30.56 42.82
CA PRO A 98 0.57 30.82 44.26
C PRO A 98 -0.63 30.29 45.06
N GLY A 99 -1.81 30.14 44.42
CA GLY A 99 -3.05 29.70 45.06
C GLY A 99 -3.15 28.19 45.22
N MET A 100 -2.44 27.40 44.39
CA MET A 100 -2.52 25.93 44.43
C MET A 100 -2.36 25.30 45.82
N PRO A 101 -1.36 25.62 46.67
CA PRO A 101 -1.22 24.96 47.97
C PRO A 101 -2.42 25.21 48.90
N LEU A 102 -3.07 26.37 48.80
CA LEU A 102 -4.29 26.68 49.56
C LEU A 102 -5.46 25.87 49.03
N ARG A 103 -5.67 25.86 47.70
CA ARG A 103 -6.71 25.04 47.07
C ARG A 103 -6.51 23.55 47.39
N PHE A 104 -5.28 23.05 47.36
CA PHE A 104 -4.96 21.67 47.68
C PHE A 104 -5.26 21.34 49.16
N HIS A 105 -4.90 22.22 50.09
CA HIS A 105 -5.28 22.07 51.49
C HIS A 105 -6.81 22.01 51.67
N ASP A 106 -7.54 22.92 51.01
CA ASP A 106 -9.00 23.00 51.12
C ASP A 106 -9.67 21.77 50.54
N ARG A 107 -9.26 21.29 49.35
CA ARG A 107 -9.80 20.05 48.75
C ARG A 107 -9.49 18.82 49.58
N SER A 108 -8.30 18.73 50.18
CA SER A 108 -7.96 17.63 51.09
C SER A 108 -8.85 17.62 52.33
N THR A 109 -9.25 18.80 52.81
CA THR A 109 -10.15 18.95 53.96
C THR A 109 -11.60 18.64 53.58
N GLU A 110 -12.09 19.16 52.46
CA GLU A 110 -13.46 18.92 51.97
C GLU A 110 -13.76 17.43 51.74
N LEU A 111 -12.78 16.66 51.28
CA LEU A 111 -12.90 15.20 51.08
C LEU A 111 -13.20 14.43 52.37
N LEU A 112 -12.92 15.00 53.55
CA LEU A 112 -13.23 14.39 54.85
C LEU A 112 -14.65 14.71 55.34
N GLY A 113 -15.38 15.60 54.66
CA GLY A 113 -16.74 16.03 55.02
C GLY A 113 -16.80 17.00 56.20
N SER A 114 -17.96 17.12 56.85
CA SER A 114 -18.13 17.98 58.03
C SER A 114 -17.72 17.26 59.33
N PRO A 115 -17.02 17.93 60.27
CA PRO A 115 -16.68 17.35 61.57
C PRO A 115 -17.91 16.81 62.31
N GLY A 116 -17.80 15.60 62.89
CA GLY A 116 -18.85 14.98 63.70
C GLY A 116 -20.03 14.34 62.94
N GLN A 117 -20.06 14.38 61.60
CA GLN A 117 -21.12 13.74 60.80
C GLN A 117 -20.79 12.31 60.33
N ALA A 118 -19.53 11.89 60.44
CA ALA A 118 -19.09 10.55 60.06
C ALA A 118 -18.91 9.69 61.32
N GLU A 119 -19.77 8.68 61.50
CA GLU A 119 -19.65 7.73 62.62
C GLU A 119 -18.34 6.91 62.58
N ASP A 120 -17.65 6.87 61.42
CA ASP A 120 -16.47 6.02 61.16
C ASP A 120 -15.15 6.79 60.88
N LEU A 121 -15.14 8.13 60.87
CA LEU A 121 -13.91 8.90 60.54
C LEU A 121 -12.98 9.03 61.75
N ASP A 122 -12.10 8.04 61.92
CA ASP A 122 -11.09 8.01 62.98
C ASP A 122 -9.75 8.58 62.49
N LEU A 123 -9.45 9.86 62.73
CA LEU A 123 -8.19 10.52 62.34
C LEU A 123 -7.26 10.74 63.55
N TYR A 124 -5.98 10.39 63.43
CA TYR A 124 -4.98 10.64 64.49
C TYR A 124 -4.26 11.98 64.28
N PRO A 125 -3.79 12.66 65.36
CA PRO A 125 -3.06 13.92 65.25
C PRO A 125 -1.91 13.93 64.23
N ALA A 126 -1.10 12.86 64.17
CA ALA A 126 0.00 12.75 63.21
C ALA A 126 -0.46 12.64 61.74
N GLU A 127 -1.64 12.05 61.51
CA GLU A 127 -2.27 11.96 60.18
C GLU A 127 -2.86 13.32 59.77
N ALA A 128 -3.55 14.01 60.69
CA ALA A 128 -4.06 15.36 60.49
C ALA A 128 -2.93 16.35 60.18
N ALA A 129 -1.79 16.23 60.87
CA ALA A 129 -0.60 17.01 60.60
C ALA A 129 -0.08 16.81 59.17
N LEU A 130 0.04 15.55 58.72
CA LEU A 130 0.48 15.24 57.35
C LEU A 130 -0.43 15.91 56.30
N LEU A 131 -1.76 15.76 56.46
CA LEU A 131 -2.74 16.38 55.55
C LEU A 131 -2.63 17.90 55.55
N ALA A 132 -2.31 18.52 56.69
CA ALA A 132 -2.20 19.97 56.83
C ALA A 132 -0.93 20.54 56.18
N PHE A 133 0.25 19.94 56.40
CA PHE A 133 1.52 20.51 55.90
C PHE A 133 1.88 20.08 54.48
N MET A 134 1.39 18.93 54.00
CA MET A 134 1.82 18.36 52.72
C MET A 134 1.62 19.29 51.51
N PRO A 135 0.49 20.02 51.38
CA PRO A 135 0.29 20.95 50.26
C PRO A 135 1.38 22.03 50.13
N PHE A 136 1.80 22.60 51.26
CA PHE A 136 2.81 23.64 51.32
C PHE A 136 4.22 23.09 51.11
N LEU A 137 4.50 21.93 51.71
CA LEU A 137 5.78 21.24 51.53
C LEU A 137 6.00 20.83 50.07
N PHE A 138 4.96 20.30 49.44
CA PHE A 138 4.96 19.96 48.02
C PHE A 138 5.28 21.16 47.15
N ARG A 139 4.62 22.31 47.39
CA ARG A 139 4.84 23.51 46.59
C ARG A 139 6.29 24.00 46.68
N VAL A 140 6.86 24.09 47.88
CA VAL A 140 8.25 24.55 48.05
C VAL A 140 9.24 23.55 47.46
N HIS A 141 8.97 22.25 47.60
CA HIS A 141 9.81 21.22 46.99
C HIS A 141 9.88 21.36 45.47
N GLU A 142 8.74 21.52 44.80
CA GLU A 142 8.70 21.67 43.33
C GLU A 142 9.34 22.97 42.87
N MET A 143 9.12 24.09 43.58
CA MET A 143 9.76 25.36 43.26
C MET A 143 11.30 25.26 43.39
N ARG A 144 11.82 24.59 44.42
CA ARG A 144 13.27 24.39 44.57
C ARG A 144 13.84 23.52 43.46
N ARG A 145 13.17 22.44 43.08
CA ARG A 145 13.59 21.57 41.96
C ARG A 145 13.64 22.34 40.65
N ALA A 146 12.69 23.23 40.42
CA ALA A 146 12.67 24.11 39.26
C ALA A 146 13.84 25.11 39.30
N VAL A 147 14.09 25.78 40.44
CA VAL A 147 15.23 26.70 40.62
C VAL A 147 16.57 26.00 40.34
N ASP A 148 16.79 24.81 40.90
CA ASP A 148 18.03 24.03 40.77
C ASP A 148 18.35 23.60 39.32
N ARG A 149 17.41 23.81 38.39
CA ARG A 149 17.51 23.43 36.98
C ARG A 149 17.12 24.55 36.01
N ALA A 150 16.80 25.75 36.49
CA ALA A 150 16.36 26.87 35.65
C ALA A 150 17.49 27.39 34.75
N ASP A 151 18.75 27.12 35.09
CA ASP A 151 19.95 27.50 34.34
C ASP A 151 20.02 26.88 32.93
N ILE A 152 19.24 25.83 32.65
CA ILE A 152 19.13 25.23 31.31
C ILE A 152 18.39 26.13 30.30
N GLY A 153 17.83 27.26 30.74
CA GLY A 153 17.12 28.21 29.88
C GLY A 153 15.81 27.66 29.30
N PRO A 154 14.83 27.28 30.15
CA PRO A 154 13.59 26.63 29.71
C PRO A 154 12.74 27.49 28.77
N GLY A 155 12.84 28.83 28.84
CA GLY A 155 12.07 29.74 27.99
C GLY A 155 12.46 29.78 26.50
N SER A 156 13.47 29.01 26.07
CA SER A 156 13.88 28.91 24.65
C SER A 156 13.69 27.48 24.15
N LEU A 157 12.98 27.33 23.03
CA LEU A 157 12.76 26.03 22.37
C LEU A 157 13.87 25.69 21.36
N LYS A 158 14.80 26.62 21.10
CA LYS A 158 15.88 26.44 20.12
C LYS A 158 16.96 25.51 20.66
N ALA A 159 17.45 24.63 19.80
CA ALA A 159 18.62 23.80 20.12
C ALA A 159 19.88 24.66 20.27
N VAL A 160 20.72 24.32 21.25
CA VAL A 160 22.00 25.00 21.52
C VAL A 160 23.15 24.15 20.95
N GLU A 161 24.18 24.78 20.38
CA GLU A 161 25.31 24.06 19.75
C GLU A 161 26.10 23.17 20.72
N ALA A 162 26.26 23.60 21.98
CA ALA A 162 27.00 22.87 23.01
C ALA A 162 26.13 22.73 24.28
N PRO A 163 25.10 21.86 24.26
CA PRO A 163 24.15 21.77 25.36
C PRO A 163 24.79 21.05 26.55
N SER A 164 24.57 21.58 27.76
CA SER A 164 24.86 20.88 29.02
C SER A 164 24.09 19.54 29.07
N PRO A 165 24.48 18.56 29.89
CA PRO A 165 23.75 17.30 30.00
C PRO A 165 22.25 17.49 30.32
N GLY A 166 21.92 18.45 31.19
CA GLY A 166 20.53 18.82 31.50
C GLY A 166 19.81 19.43 30.31
N ARG A 167 20.43 20.40 29.62
CA ARG A 167 19.86 21.01 28.41
C ARG A 167 19.61 19.97 27.31
N ARG A 168 20.55 19.04 27.09
CA ARG A 168 20.41 17.97 26.09
C ARG A 168 19.23 17.05 26.40
N SER A 169 19.02 16.71 27.68
CA SER A 169 17.87 15.90 28.09
C SER A 169 16.55 16.65 27.92
N PHE A 170 16.52 17.95 28.20
CA PHE A 170 15.36 18.80 27.94
C PHE A 170 15.05 18.93 26.45
N GLU A 171 16.07 19.18 25.61
CA GLU A 171 15.93 19.23 24.15
C GLU A 171 15.43 17.90 23.56
N ALA A 172 15.78 16.76 24.16
CA ALA A 172 15.24 15.46 23.80
C ALA A 172 13.74 15.32 24.12
N LEU A 173 13.23 15.96 25.17
CA LEU A 173 11.78 16.05 25.41
C LEU A 173 11.11 17.00 24.41
N VAL A 174 11.72 18.16 24.15
CA VAL A 174 11.19 19.16 23.20
C VAL A 174 11.04 18.54 21.80
N SER A 175 11.96 17.66 21.39
CA SER A 175 11.89 16.97 20.11
C SER A 175 10.76 15.93 20.01
N GLU A 176 10.13 15.54 21.12
CA GLU A 176 8.89 14.73 21.12
C GLU A 176 7.68 15.54 20.58
N TYR A 177 7.77 16.89 20.49
CA TYR A 177 6.70 17.79 20.07
C TYR A 177 7.03 18.62 18.80
N PRO A 178 7.45 18.00 17.67
CA PRO A 178 8.02 18.71 16.53
C PRO A 178 7.08 19.74 15.90
N VAL A 179 5.79 19.42 15.75
CA VAL A 179 4.79 20.30 15.11
C VAL A 179 4.50 21.54 15.96
N LEU A 180 4.38 21.37 17.28
CA LEU A 180 4.15 22.47 18.21
C LEU A 180 5.35 23.42 18.24
N VAL A 181 6.56 22.85 18.36
CA VAL A 181 7.81 23.61 18.44
C VAL A 181 8.07 24.38 17.14
N GLU A 182 7.94 23.72 15.99
CA GLU A 182 8.10 24.38 14.69
C GLU A 182 7.14 25.56 14.54
N ARG A 183 5.88 25.37 14.94
CA ARG A 183 4.85 26.42 14.87
C ARG A 183 5.15 27.59 15.81
N ALA A 184 5.53 27.32 17.06
CA ALA A 184 5.91 28.35 18.03
C ALA A 184 7.10 29.18 17.52
N LEU A 185 8.15 28.50 17.02
CA LEU A 185 9.34 29.15 16.46
C LEU A 185 9.05 29.95 15.17
N ARG A 186 8.16 29.43 14.30
CA ARG A 186 7.77 30.10 13.05
C ARG A 186 6.92 31.34 13.28
N THR A 187 5.97 31.25 14.22
CA THR A 187 5.05 32.35 14.51
C THR A 187 5.63 33.36 15.50
N GLY A 188 6.67 32.98 16.24
CA GLY A 188 7.24 33.77 17.34
C GLY A 188 6.29 33.93 18.52
N ARG A 189 5.27 33.06 18.65
CA ARG A 189 4.23 33.14 19.68
C ARG A 189 4.50 32.16 20.81
N ASN A 190 4.39 32.63 22.05
CA ASN A 190 4.37 31.84 23.29
C ASN A 190 5.48 30.78 23.42
N GLU A 191 6.65 31.02 22.80
CA GLU A 191 7.82 30.14 22.91
C GLU A 191 8.21 29.91 24.37
N ARG A 192 8.26 31.01 25.14
CA ARG A 192 8.57 31.01 26.58
C ARG A 192 7.61 30.13 27.36
N ASP A 193 6.31 30.30 27.15
CA ASP A 193 5.28 29.63 27.95
C ASP A 193 5.23 28.13 27.65
N ILE A 194 5.39 27.75 26.38
CA ILE A 194 5.53 26.35 25.96
C ILE A 194 6.79 25.73 26.57
N GLY A 195 7.91 26.44 26.52
CA GLY A 195 9.18 25.99 27.08
C GLY A 195 9.11 25.72 28.59
N TRP A 196 8.51 26.63 29.36
CA TRP A 196 8.30 26.44 30.80
C TRP A 196 7.32 25.31 31.12
N TRP A 197 6.26 25.12 30.34
CA TRP A 197 5.36 23.97 30.54
C TRP A 197 6.08 22.63 30.31
N LEU A 198 6.84 22.53 29.20
CA LEU A 198 7.64 21.34 28.90
C LEU A 198 8.72 21.12 29.96
N PHE A 199 9.26 22.20 30.55
CA PHE A 199 10.23 22.11 31.63
C PHE A 199 9.62 21.47 32.88
N HIS A 200 8.42 21.86 33.30
CA HIS A 200 7.70 21.20 34.39
C HIS A 200 7.45 19.71 34.08
N ARG A 201 7.12 19.37 32.84
CA ARG A 201 6.97 17.97 32.41
C ARG A 201 8.28 17.19 32.43
N TRP A 202 9.38 17.84 32.06
CA TRP A 202 10.73 17.28 32.11
C TRP A 202 11.19 17.00 33.54
N LEU A 203 10.90 17.92 34.48
CA LEU A 203 11.20 17.74 35.90
C LEU A 203 10.50 16.51 36.50
N LEU A 204 9.32 16.13 35.99
CA LEU A 204 8.64 14.89 36.41
C LEU A 204 9.37 13.62 35.98
N LYS A 205 10.19 13.67 34.92
CA LYS A 205 11.00 12.54 34.45
C LYS A 205 12.35 12.42 35.20
N ALA A 206 12.78 13.45 35.94
CA ALA A 206 14.05 13.49 36.68
C ALA A 206 13.94 12.80 38.07
N GLU A 207 15.07 12.34 38.64
CA GLU A 207 15.11 11.62 39.94
C GLU A 207 14.35 12.33 41.07
N ASN A 208 13.42 11.62 41.70
CA ASN A 208 12.36 12.19 42.53
C ASN A 208 12.72 12.44 44.01
N SER A 209 13.86 11.97 44.51
CA SER A 209 14.24 12.05 45.93
C SER A 209 15.20 13.19 46.27
N THR A 210 15.70 13.93 45.27
CA THR A 210 16.72 14.97 45.47
C THR A 210 16.14 16.18 46.23
N GLY A 211 16.82 16.60 47.29
CA GLY A 211 16.50 17.83 48.05
C GLY A 211 15.42 17.71 49.13
N VAL A 212 14.77 16.53 49.30
CA VAL A 212 13.76 16.32 50.35
C VAL A 212 14.41 16.30 51.74
N ASP A 213 15.59 15.70 51.90
CA ASP A 213 16.31 15.64 53.18
C ASP A 213 16.60 17.04 53.74
N ASP A 214 17.06 17.97 52.89
CA ASP A 214 17.36 19.35 53.27
C ASP A 214 16.09 20.09 53.71
N LEU A 215 14.99 19.91 52.98
CA LEU A 215 13.69 20.50 53.30
C LEU A 215 13.15 19.93 54.62
N TRP A 216 13.18 18.61 54.77
CA TRP A 216 12.67 17.91 55.95
C TRP A 216 13.52 18.13 57.20
N SER A 217 14.78 18.55 57.05
CA SER A 217 15.64 18.92 58.19
C SER A 217 15.08 20.08 59.02
N THR A 218 14.23 20.93 58.41
CA THR A 218 13.54 22.05 59.07
C THR A 218 12.33 21.62 59.91
N ALA A 219 11.87 20.38 59.77
CA ALA A 219 10.70 19.89 60.50
C ALA A 219 10.97 19.75 62.01
N PRO A 220 10.04 20.16 62.89
CA PRO A 220 10.19 19.96 64.32
C PRO A 220 10.35 18.47 64.71
N GLU A 221 10.97 18.22 65.85
CA GLU A 221 11.25 16.85 66.34
C GLU A 221 9.97 16.00 66.46
N VAL A 222 8.86 16.64 66.85
CA VAL A 222 7.54 16.01 66.95
C VAL A 222 7.13 15.35 65.63
N LEU A 223 7.31 16.01 64.48
CA LEU A 223 6.97 15.46 63.17
C LEU A 223 8.01 14.44 62.69
N ARG A 224 9.31 14.71 62.90
CA ARG A 224 10.41 13.82 62.49
C ARG A 224 10.40 12.47 63.20
N ARG A 225 9.77 12.37 64.37
CA ARG A 225 9.55 11.10 65.08
C ARG A 225 8.68 10.12 64.29
N PHE A 226 7.72 10.63 63.52
CA PHE A 226 6.73 9.81 62.80
C PHE A 226 7.06 9.67 61.31
N TRP A 227 7.61 10.73 60.70
CA TRP A 227 7.88 10.76 59.26
C TRP A 227 9.37 10.93 58.98
N LYS A 228 9.94 10.02 58.18
CA LYS A 228 11.30 10.14 57.65
C LYS A 228 11.29 10.88 56.32
N ALA A 229 12.38 11.57 55.99
CA ALA A 229 12.54 12.29 54.74
C ALA A 229 12.31 11.40 53.50
N GLY A 230 12.83 10.17 53.48
CA GLY A 230 12.56 9.21 52.39
C GLY A 230 11.08 8.85 52.22
N GLN A 231 10.29 8.78 53.31
CA GLN A 231 8.84 8.54 53.24
C GLN A 231 8.11 9.75 52.65
N ILE A 232 8.47 10.95 53.11
CA ILE A 232 7.94 12.21 52.58
C ILE A 232 8.24 12.30 51.08
N GLY A 233 9.46 11.95 50.65
CA GLY A 233 9.82 11.90 49.23
C GLY A 233 8.95 10.94 48.41
N HIS A 234 8.67 9.74 48.94
CA HIS A 234 7.76 8.80 48.27
C HIS A 234 6.31 9.32 48.18
N LEU A 235 5.80 9.97 49.23
CA LEU A 235 4.46 10.57 49.22
C LEU A 235 4.35 11.72 48.21
N LEU A 236 5.34 12.61 48.19
CA LEU A 236 5.43 13.72 47.23
C LEU A 236 5.45 13.20 45.78
N HIS A 237 6.24 12.15 45.52
CA HIS A 237 6.26 11.50 44.21
C HIS A 237 4.90 10.89 43.83
N GLY A 238 4.23 10.24 44.80
CA GLY A 238 2.91 9.62 44.61
C GLY A 238 1.85 10.58 44.10
N LEU A 239 1.87 11.86 44.52
CA LEU A 239 0.90 12.88 44.09
C LEU A 239 0.91 13.11 42.56
N ARG A 240 2.04 12.87 41.90
CA ARG A 240 2.22 13.08 40.45
C ARG A 240 1.83 11.86 39.60
N LEU A 241 1.53 10.71 40.22
CA LEU A 241 1.21 9.47 39.49
C LEU A 241 -0.21 9.45 38.89
N GLY A 242 -1.08 10.37 39.30
CA GLY A 242 -2.50 10.38 38.90
C GLY A 242 -3.17 9.03 39.26
N PRO A 243 -4.00 8.43 38.38
CA PRO A 243 -4.59 7.10 38.63
C PRO A 243 -3.56 5.99 38.92
N GLY A 244 -2.31 6.16 38.49
CA GLY A 244 -1.22 5.22 38.73
C GLY A 244 -0.86 5.04 40.21
N ILE A 245 -1.25 5.97 41.10
CA ILE A 245 -1.05 5.81 42.56
C ILE A 245 -1.81 4.60 43.12
N CYS A 246 -2.88 4.16 42.44
CA CYS A 246 -3.64 2.96 42.83
C CYS A 246 -2.99 1.65 42.34
N ASN A 247 -1.83 1.69 41.68
CA ASN A 247 -1.11 0.50 41.24
C ASN A 247 -0.66 -0.35 42.45
N PRO A 248 -0.94 -1.67 42.49
CA PRO A 248 -0.49 -2.56 43.55
C PRO A 248 0.99 -2.42 43.93
N GLU A 249 1.91 -2.32 42.97
CA GLU A 249 3.35 -2.21 43.24
C GLU A 249 3.69 -0.93 44.02
N HIS A 250 3.05 0.20 43.67
CA HIS A 250 3.22 1.45 44.40
C HIS A 250 2.64 1.34 45.81
N LEU A 251 1.42 0.81 45.94
CA LEU A 251 0.76 0.64 47.23
C LEU A 251 1.52 -0.31 48.16
N GLU A 252 2.16 -1.35 47.63
CA GLU A 252 3.03 -2.26 48.36
C GLU A 252 4.30 -1.60 48.89
N SER A 253 4.79 -0.57 48.20
CA SER A 253 5.94 0.24 48.66
C SER A 253 5.61 1.15 49.85
N LEU A 254 4.33 1.46 50.08
CA LEU A 254 3.84 2.23 51.22
C LEU A 254 3.62 1.32 52.44
N ARG A 255 3.93 1.81 53.64
CA ARG A 255 3.78 1.00 54.86
C ARG A 255 2.31 0.69 55.13
N GLN A 256 2.05 -0.52 55.63
CA GLN A 256 0.75 -0.88 56.17
C GLN A 256 0.73 -0.56 57.67
N ASP A 257 -0.24 0.25 58.09
CA ASP A 257 -0.78 0.37 59.45
C ASP A 257 0.27 0.23 60.57
N GLU A 258 1.00 1.32 60.85
CA GLU A 258 2.00 1.35 61.92
C GLU A 258 1.51 2.11 63.16
N TYR A 259 1.75 1.53 64.33
CA TYR A 259 1.44 2.13 65.63
C TYR A 259 2.70 2.68 66.29
N PHE A 260 2.64 3.92 66.77
CA PHE A 260 3.74 4.62 67.42
C PHE A 260 3.35 5.09 68.82
N PRO A 261 4.15 4.79 69.85
CA PRO A 261 3.96 5.38 71.17
C PRO A 261 4.35 6.87 71.14
N SER A 262 3.50 7.74 71.67
CA SER A 262 3.74 9.19 71.78
C SER A 262 3.32 9.72 73.17
N PRO A 263 3.99 10.77 73.70
CA PRO A 263 3.41 11.58 74.78
C PRO A 263 2.07 12.14 74.28
N GLY A 264 0.97 11.85 74.98
CA GLY A 264 -0.39 12.25 74.57
C GLY A 264 -1.26 11.16 73.94
N GLY A 265 -0.75 9.92 73.78
CA GLY A 265 -1.52 8.76 73.30
C GLY A 265 -0.86 8.03 72.13
N GLU A 266 -1.27 6.78 71.88
CA GLU A 266 -0.80 6.00 70.72
C GLU A 266 -1.20 6.68 69.40
N GLN A 267 -0.29 6.72 68.43
CA GLN A 267 -0.54 7.23 67.07
C GLN A 267 -0.61 6.07 66.09
N HIS A 268 -1.60 6.06 65.19
CA HIS A 268 -1.73 5.06 64.13
C HIS A 268 -1.62 5.73 62.77
N LEU A 269 -0.63 5.32 61.97
CA LEU A 269 -0.36 5.88 60.64
C LEU A 269 -0.81 4.93 59.54
N ARG A 270 -1.83 5.35 58.78
CA ARG A 270 -2.37 4.62 57.62
C ARG A 270 -1.88 5.24 56.32
N GLU A 271 -0.60 5.02 55.99
CA GLU A 271 0.08 5.71 54.86
C GLU A 271 -0.68 5.57 53.54
N ARG A 272 -1.14 4.36 53.20
CA ARG A 272 -1.91 4.11 51.96
C ARG A 272 -3.17 4.98 51.87
N ARG A 273 -3.90 5.11 52.98
CA ARG A 273 -5.10 5.93 53.03
C ARG A 273 -4.76 7.41 52.82
N LEU A 274 -3.72 7.90 53.49
CA LEU A 274 -3.28 9.29 53.39
C LEU A 274 -2.76 9.64 52.00
N ALA A 275 -1.96 8.76 51.40
CA ALA A 275 -1.45 8.96 50.04
C ALA A 275 -2.58 9.09 49.02
N LEU A 276 -3.63 8.25 49.13
CA LEU A 276 -4.79 8.29 48.24
C LEU A 276 -5.66 9.55 48.45
N ILE A 277 -5.89 9.97 49.71
CA ILE A 277 -6.62 11.20 50.01
C ILE A 277 -5.86 12.42 49.48
N LEU A 278 -4.55 12.49 49.73
CA LEU A 278 -3.69 13.58 49.26
C LEU A 278 -3.65 13.62 47.72
N ALA A 279 -3.55 12.49 47.04
CA ALA A 279 -3.55 12.46 45.58
C ALA A 279 -4.88 12.92 44.98
N LEU A 280 -6.01 12.54 45.59
CA LEU A 280 -7.33 13.03 45.17
C LEU A 280 -7.49 14.53 45.44
N GLY A 281 -7.07 15.00 46.62
CA GLY A 281 -7.06 16.43 46.96
C GLY A 281 -6.20 17.25 46.00
N PHE A 282 -5.02 16.72 45.63
CA PHE A 282 -4.12 17.33 44.66
C PHE A 282 -4.76 17.39 43.26
N ALA A 283 -5.37 16.29 42.80
CA ALA A 283 -6.08 16.26 41.53
C ALA A 283 -7.23 17.28 41.49
N MET A 284 -7.98 17.44 42.58
CA MET A 284 -9.09 18.39 42.69
C MET A 284 -8.63 19.86 42.82
N ALA A 285 -7.35 20.11 43.13
CA ALA A 285 -6.78 21.45 43.29
C ALA A 285 -6.45 22.17 41.96
N LEU A 286 -6.48 21.43 40.85
CA LEU A 286 -6.26 21.94 39.49
C LEU A 286 -4.89 22.62 39.31
N GLU A 287 -3.79 21.90 39.49
CA GLU A 287 -2.43 22.43 39.25
C GLU A 287 -2.26 22.81 37.76
N THR A 288 -2.03 24.10 37.47
CA THR A 288 -2.00 24.66 36.11
C THR A 288 -0.94 24.04 35.21
N SER A 289 0.27 23.81 35.74
CA SER A 289 1.39 23.15 35.04
C SER A 289 1.16 21.66 34.74
N SER A 290 0.12 21.07 35.33
CA SER A 290 -0.26 19.66 35.16
C SER A 290 -1.53 19.45 34.34
N LEU A 291 -2.12 20.53 33.83
CA LEU A 291 -3.24 20.46 32.91
C LEU A 291 -2.86 19.71 31.62
N PRO A 292 -3.83 19.08 30.94
CA PRO A 292 -3.56 18.30 29.73
C PRO A 292 -2.85 19.05 28.61
N GLU A 293 -2.20 18.28 27.73
CA GLU A 293 -1.56 18.78 26.50
C GLU A 293 -2.54 19.55 25.60
N THR A 294 -3.85 19.30 25.71
CA THR A 294 -4.89 20.12 25.08
C THR A 294 -4.64 21.62 25.28
N VAL A 295 -4.25 22.06 26.49
CA VAL A 295 -3.98 23.47 26.77
C VAL A 295 -2.70 23.94 26.07
N LEU A 296 -1.64 23.11 26.13
CA LEU A 296 -0.34 23.37 25.51
C LEU A 296 -0.45 23.56 23.99
N GLU A 297 -1.19 22.69 23.31
CA GLU A 297 -1.36 22.73 21.85
C GLU A 297 -2.01 24.05 21.36
N HIS A 298 -2.70 24.77 22.25
CA HIS A 298 -3.39 26.02 21.94
C HIS A 298 -2.64 27.26 22.42
N LEU A 299 -1.36 27.15 22.79
CA LEU A 299 -0.51 28.33 23.06
C LEU A 299 0.09 28.93 21.79
N ALA A 300 0.33 28.14 20.75
CA ALA A 300 0.96 28.60 19.50
C ALA A 300 -0.03 28.80 18.33
N ILE A 301 -1.24 29.28 18.62
CA ILE A 301 -2.30 29.54 17.61
C ILE A 301 -2.68 31.05 17.55
N PRO A 302 -3.46 31.50 16.55
CA PRO A 302 -3.90 32.88 16.39
C PRO A 302 -4.55 33.50 17.63
N GLU A 303 -5.43 32.75 18.29
CA GLU A 303 -6.11 33.09 19.54
C GLU A 303 -5.56 32.15 20.62
N PRO A 304 -4.41 32.47 21.24
CA PRO A 304 -3.77 31.54 22.15
C PRO A 304 -4.47 31.50 23.50
N VAL A 305 -4.31 30.39 24.22
CA VAL A 305 -4.57 30.38 25.67
C VAL A 305 -3.60 31.34 26.36
N ASP A 306 -4.12 32.20 27.23
CA ASP A 306 -3.30 33.03 28.11
C ASP A 306 -3.09 32.31 29.45
N PRO A 307 -1.84 32.00 29.86
CA PRO A 307 -1.55 31.37 31.15
C PRO A 307 -2.06 32.16 32.37
N GLU A 308 -2.11 33.49 32.28
CA GLU A 308 -2.63 34.34 33.35
C GLU A 308 -4.16 34.24 33.47
N GLU A 309 -4.88 34.32 32.35
CA GLU A 309 -6.33 34.14 32.32
C GLU A 309 -6.74 32.72 32.73
N LEU A 310 -5.96 31.72 32.34
CA LEU A 310 -6.12 30.33 32.79
C LEU A 310 -5.97 30.22 34.31
N ARG A 311 -4.95 30.87 34.89
CA ARG A 311 -4.74 30.89 36.35
C ARG A 311 -5.92 31.56 37.06
N GLU A 312 -6.44 32.68 36.55
CA GLU A 312 -7.64 33.31 37.11
C GLU A 312 -8.88 32.40 37.04
N THR A 313 -9.04 31.68 35.93
CA THR A 313 -10.13 30.70 35.75
C THR A 313 -10.06 29.62 36.81
N VAL A 314 -8.87 29.04 37.02
CA VAL A 314 -8.63 28.00 38.03
C VAL A 314 -8.86 28.53 39.45
N GLU A 315 -8.45 29.77 39.73
CA GLU A 315 -8.61 30.38 41.06
C GLU A 315 -10.08 30.63 41.41
N ARG A 316 -10.91 31.00 40.42
CA ARG A 316 -12.36 31.19 40.59
C ARG A 316 -13.15 29.87 40.56
N ALA A 317 -12.55 28.78 40.10
CA ALA A 317 -13.22 27.51 39.95
C ALA A 317 -13.54 26.86 41.32
N PHE A 318 -14.70 26.22 41.41
CA PHE A 318 -15.12 25.55 42.65
C PHE A 318 -15.93 24.27 42.37
N TRP A 319 -15.85 23.32 43.30
CA TRP A 319 -16.64 22.10 43.25
C TRP A 319 -18.02 22.32 43.90
N GLY A 320 -19.08 21.93 43.20
CA GLY A 320 -20.46 22.08 43.65
C GLY A 320 -20.80 21.20 44.86
N SER A 321 -21.93 21.49 45.51
CA SER A 321 -22.25 20.99 46.86
C SER A 321 -22.97 19.63 46.94
N ASP A 322 -23.15 18.91 45.83
CA ASP A 322 -23.76 17.57 45.85
C ASP A 322 -22.73 16.54 46.36
N ARG A 323 -23.02 15.93 47.52
CA ARG A 323 -22.10 15.01 48.21
C ARG A 323 -21.83 13.71 47.42
N HIS A 324 -22.69 13.32 46.48
CA HIS A 324 -22.50 12.10 45.68
C HIS A 324 -21.89 12.40 44.30
N LEU A 325 -22.16 13.57 43.74
CA LEU A 325 -21.67 14.02 42.44
C LEU A 325 -21.05 15.43 42.55
N LEU A 326 -19.75 15.51 42.82
CA LEU A 326 -19.07 16.81 42.83
C LEU A 326 -18.86 17.29 41.40
N THR A 327 -19.48 18.41 41.05
CA THR A 327 -19.37 19.00 39.71
C THR A 327 -18.46 20.22 39.75
N LEU A 328 -17.43 20.27 38.91
CA LEU A 328 -16.56 21.43 38.78
C LEU A 328 -17.33 22.55 38.05
N ASN A 329 -17.41 23.72 38.69
CA ASN A 329 -17.96 24.94 38.11
C ASN A 329 -16.78 25.84 37.71
N ALA A 330 -16.69 26.16 36.42
CA ALA A 330 -15.68 27.05 35.88
C ALA A 330 -16.22 27.75 34.63
N GLU A 331 -16.06 29.07 34.58
CA GLU A 331 -16.34 29.87 33.39
C GLU A 331 -15.01 30.11 32.65
N CYS A 332 -14.93 29.70 31.39
CA CYS A 332 -13.68 29.72 30.64
C CYS A 332 -13.78 30.63 29.41
N SER A 333 -12.75 31.45 29.20
CA SER A 333 -12.65 32.33 28.03
C SER A 333 -12.14 31.63 26.76
N HIS A 334 -11.63 30.40 26.90
CA HIS A 334 -11.02 29.65 25.80
C HIS A 334 -11.45 28.17 25.79
N GLU A 335 -11.75 27.62 24.61
CA GLU A 335 -12.24 26.26 24.40
C GLU A 335 -11.25 25.18 24.83
N ALA A 336 -9.96 25.41 24.62
CA ALA A 336 -8.89 24.53 25.10
C ALA A 336 -8.83 24.44 26.62
N VAL A 337 -9.19 25.50 27.34
CA VAL A 337 -9.28 25.49 28.81
C VAL A 337 -10.48 24.67 29.25
N ILE A 338 -11.64 24.81 28.60
CA ILE A 338 -12.81 23.96 28.86
C ILE A 338 -12.46 22.49 28.69
N GLU A 339 -11.94 22.11 27.52
CA GLU A 339 -11.62 20.72 27.21
C GLU A 339 -10.47 20.20 28.09
N GLY A 340 -9.50 21.05 28.41
CA GLY A 340 -8.42 20.74 29.34
C GLY A 340 -8.93 20.43 30.75
N LEU A 341 -9.83 21.25 31.29
CA LEU A 341 -10.45 21.01 32.60
C LEU A 341 -11.34 19.76 32.57
N ARG A 342 -12.11 19.54 31.50
CA ARG A 342 -12.95 18.34 31.35
C ARG A 342 -12.12 17.05 31.35
N GLU A 343 -11.02 17.03 30.59
CA GLU A 343 -10.11 15.89 30.55
C GLU A 343 -9.44 15.66 31.91
N HIS A 344 -9.02 16.74 32.59
CA HIS A 344 -8.45 16.68 33.93
C HIS A 344 -9.44 16.11 34.96
N VAL A 345 -10.69 16.58 34.94
CA VAL A 345 -11.77 16.07 35.81
C VAL A 345 -12.04 14.59 35.51
N GLY A 346 -12.04 14.17 34.24
CA GLY A 346 -12.16 12.76 33.86
C GLY A 346 -11.05 11.90 34.48
N ARG A 347 -9.79 12.35 34.41
CA ARG A 347 -8.66 11.66 35.06
C ARG A 347 -8.76 11.65 36.59
N ALA A 348 -9.28 12.72 37.20
CA ALA A 348 -9.52 12.77 38.64
C ALA A 348 -10.66 11.82 39.05
N ASP A 349 -11.70 11.66 38.22
CA ASP A 349 -12.79 10.70 38.43
C ASP A 349 -12.27 9.25 38.31
N GLU A 350 -11.39 8.95 37.34
CA GLU A 350 -10.72 7.65 37.24
C GLU A 350 -9.88 7.34 38.49
N LEU A 351 -9.14 8.33 39.01
CA LEU A 351 -8.42 8.22 40.27
C LEU A 351 -9.39 7.93 41.42
N LEU A 352 -10.49 8.67 41.55
CA LEU A 352 -11.52 8.43 42.57
C LEU A 352 -12.08 7.00 42.50
N HIS A 353 -12.37 6.49 41.30
CA HIS A 353 -12.79 5.09 41.10
C HIS A 353 -11.68 4.10 41.52
N GLY A 354 -10.42 4.41 41.24
CA GLY A 354 -9.26 3.65 41.73
C GLY A 354 -9.20 3.62 43.25
N VAL A 355 -9.37 4.77 43.90
CA VAL A 355 -9.38 4.93 45.36
C VAL A 355 -10.49 4.09 45.98
N HIS A 356 -11.72 4.15 45.45
CA HIS A 356 -12.86 3.34 45.91
C HIS A 356 -12.61 1.83 45.83
N ARG A 357 -11.90 1.36 44.79
CA ARG A 357 -11.55 -0.07 44.66
C ARG A 357 -10.48 -0.51 45.67
N THR A 358 -9.56 0.37 46.00
CA THR A 358 -8.42 0.08 46.88
C THR A 358 -8.80 0.15 48.35
N LEU A 359 -9.56 1.18 48.76
CA LEU A 359 -9.99 1.39 50.13
C LEU A 359 -11.28 0.60 50.40
N ARG A 360 -11.14 -0.67 50.81
CA ARG A 360 -12.28 -1.56 51.15
C ARG A 360 -12.99 -1.17 52.46
N SER A 361 -12.32 -0.46 53.36
CA SER A 361 -12.90 0.15 54.56
C SER A 361 -13.37 1.57 54.23
N HIS A 362 -14.61 1.89 54.56
CA HIS A 362 -15.21 3.20 54.28
C HIS A 362 -14.32 4.33 54.80
N VAL A 363 -13.67 5.07 53.91
CA VAL A 363 -13.38 6.47 54.18
C VAL A 363 -14.73 7.15 54.06
N ALA A 364 -15.35 7.45 55.21
CA ALA A 364 -16.66 8.07 55.23
C ALA A 364 -16.64 9.36 54.39
N ASN A 365 -17.61 9.49 53.48
CA ASN A 365 -17.93 10.70 52.69
C ASN A 365 -17.10 11.03 51.43
N LEU A 366 -16.34 10.09 50.84
CA LEU A 366 -15.82 10.32 49.48
C LEU A 366 -16.98 10.41 48.46
N PRO A 367 -16.92 11.33 47.48
CA PRO A 367 -17.92 11.42 46.42
C PRO A 367 -17.94 10.13 45.59
N SER A 368 -19.08 9.81 44.97
CA SER A 368 -19.17 8.64 44.09
C SER A 368 -18.58 8.93 42.71
N ARG A 369 -18.72 10.18 42.24
CA ARG A 369 -18.32 10.64 40.90
C ARG A 369 -17.89 12.10 40.95
N LEU A 370 -16.97 12.46 40.05
CA LEU A 370 -16.68 13.84 39.68
C LEU A 370 -17.28 14.14 38.30
N SER A 371 -17.79 15.36 38.10
CA SER A 371 -18.33 15.82 36.81
C SER A 371 -17.76 17.17 36.40
N SER A 372 -17.72 17.41 35.09
CA SER A 372 -17.30 18.66 34.46
C SER A 372 -18.45 19.34 33.67
N ASP A 373 -19.70 18.96 33.95
CA ASP A 373 -20.89 19.45 33.24
C ASP A 373 -21.09 20.97 33.37
N ARG A 374 -20.51 21.62 34.39
CA ARG A 374 -20.54 23.06 34.65
C ARG A 374 -19.23 23.79 34.29
N VAL A 375 -18.40 23.16 33.47
CA VAL A 375 -17.29 23.83 32.79
C VAL A 375 -17.83 24.39 31.47
N GLU A 376 -18.11 25.68 31.48
CA GLU A 376 -18.90 26.39 30.47
C GLU A 376 -18.12 27.61 29.94
N PRO A 377 -18.40 28.08 28.70
CA PRO A 377 -17.83 29.32 28.21
C PRO A 377 -18.38 30.52 29.00
N VAL A 378 -17.57 31.57 29.15
CA VAL A 378 -18.02 32.87 29.69
C VAL A 378 -19.20 33.41 28.86
N GLU A 379 -20.13 34.12 29.52
CA GLU A 379 -21.30 34.69 28.85
C GLU A 379 -20.88 35.65 27.72
N GLY A 380 -21.36 35.41 26.49
CA GLY A 380 -20.95 36.17 25.31
C GLY A 380 -19.58 35.82 24.74
N GLY A 381 -18.95 34.74 25.20
CA GLY A 381 -17.72 34.18 24.64
C GLY A 381 -17.94 33.46 23.31
N PHE A 382 -17.41 32.24 23.18
CA PHE A 382 -17.56 31.44 21.96
C PHE A 382 -18.80 30.54 22.03
N GLU A 383 -19.56 30.48 20.94
CA GLU A 383 -20.76 29.64 20.84
C GLU A 383 -20.43 28.19 20.43
N SER A 384 -19.35 28.01 19.66
CA SER A 384 -19.16 26.80 18.89
C SER A 384 -17.71 26.43 18.60
N TRP A 385 -17.36 25.19 18.92
CA TRP A 385 -16.05 24.60 18.66
C TRP A 385 -16.15 23.09 18.40
N ALA A 386 -15.13 22.55 17.75
CA ALA A 386 -14.98 21.12 17.51
C ALA A 386 -13.51 20.72 17.62
N ARG A 387 -13.26 19.42 17.83
CA ARG A 387 -11.93 18.79 17.72
C ARG A 387 -11.98 17.76 16.62
N PHE A 388 -10.89 17.63 15.86
CA PHE A 388 -10.70 16.43 15.06
C PHE A 388 -10.54 15.21 15.96
N ARG A 389 -11.41 14.21 15.80
CA ARG A 389 -11.29 12.93 16.50
C ARG A 389 -11.04 11.84 15.47
N ILE A 390 -9.96 11.07 15.67
CA ILE A 390 -9.64 9.92 14.84
C ILE A 390 -10.27 8.68 15.46
N ASP A 391 -11.04 7.91 14.69
CA ASP A 391 -11.48 6.58 15.11
C ASP A 391 -10.26 5.63 15.20
N GLU A 392 -9.92 5.20 16.42
CA GLU A 392 -8.77 4.33 16.72
C GLU A 392 -8.74 3.02 15.92
N ARG A 393 -9.91 2.47 15.56
CA ARG A 393 -9.96 1.24 14.75
C ARG A 393 -9.43 1.47 13.35
N ARG A 394 -9.75 2.61 12.74
CA ARG A 394 -9.35 2.97 11.38
C ARG A 394 -7.97 3.63 11.31
N ALA A 395 -7.52 4.29 12.38
CA ALA A 395 -6.14 4.75 12.50
C ALA A 395 -5.13 3.60 12.31
N ARG A 396 -5.46 2.40 12.81
CA ARG A 396 -4.65 1.18 12.60
C ARG A 396 -4.62 0.73 11.14
N GLU A 397 -5.73 0.84 10.41
CA GLU A 397 -5.82 0.47 8.98
C GLU A 397 -4.99 1.42 8.10
N LEU A 398 -5.01 2.71 8.40
CA LEU A 398 -4.18 3.74 7.75
C LEU A 398 -2.67 3.55 7.97
N LEU A 399 -2.28 3.04 9.13
CA LEU A 399 -0.87 2.82 9.51
C LEU A 399 -0.31 1.47 8.98
N ALA A 400 -1.17 0.55 8.58
CA ALA A 400 -0.78 -0.77 8.07
C ALA A 400 -0.45 -0.79 6.56
N GLY A 401 -0.78 0.28 5.81
CA GLY A 401 -0.51 0.38 4.37
C GLY A 401 0.90 0.90 4.06
N GLU A 402 1.71 0.08 3.40
CA GLU A 402 3.07 0.45 2.98
C GLU A 402 3.09 1.60 1.93
N ARG A 403 4.16 2.43 2.01
CA ARG A 403 4.58 3.51 1.08
C ARG A 403 3.86 4.86 1.22
N LEU A 404 4.16 5.53 2.32
CA LEU A 404 3.72 6.88 2.67
C LEU A 404 4.23 8.03 1.77
N TYR A 405 4.97 7.79 0.68
CA TYR A 405 5.52 8.88 -0.17
C TYR A 405 4.62 9.26 -1.37
N LYS A 406 3.68 8.41 -1.81
CA LYS A 406 2.67 8.74 -2.86
C LYS A 406 1.50 9.62 -2.34
N LYS A 407 1.62 10.11 -1.10
CA LYS A 407 0.56 10.72 -0.29
C LYS A 407 0.04 12.09 -0.74
N ARG A 408 0.70 12.80 -1.66
CA ARG A 408 0.31 14.19 -2.00
C ARG A 408 -0.83 14.26 -3.00
N ASP A 409 -0.82 13.38 -3.99
CA ASP A 409 -1.91 13.25 -4.98
C ASP A 409 -3.22 12.82 -4.30
N LEU A 410 -3.12 12.13 -3.17
CA LEU A 410 -4.28 11.77 -2.35
C LEU A 410 -5.01 13.01 -1.81
N ALA A 411 -4.30 14.03 -1.35
CA ALA A 411 -4.94 15.23 -0.80
C ALA A 411 -5.74 16.00 -1.87
N ILE A 412 -5.20 16.14 -3.08
CA ILE A 412 -5.90 16.80 -4.19
C ILE A 412 -7.07 15.96 -4.70
N ARG A 413 -6.92 14.62 -4.77
CA ARG A 413 -8.02 13.69 -5.10
C ARG A 413 -9.18 13.82 -4.12
N GLU A 414 -8.90 13.83 -2.81
CA GLU A 414 -9.93 13.94 -1.76
C GLU A 414 -10.59 15.32 -1.75
N LEU A 415 -9.85 16.41 -2.01
CA LEU A 415 -10.43 17.75 -2.20
C LEU A 415 -11.41 17.78 -3.38
N TYR A 416 -11.00 17.26 -4.54
CA TYR A 416 -11.85 17.20 -5.73
C TYR A 416 -13.08 16.33 -5.49
N GLN A 417 -12.92 15.14 -4.91
CA GLN A 417 -14.04 14.23 -4.66
C GLN A 417 -15.04 14.77 -3.63
N ASN A 418 -14.58 15.49 -2.59
CA ASN A 418 -15.48 16.15 -1.63
C ASN A 418 -16.28 17.27 -2.31
N SER A 419 -15.64 18.03 -3.20
CA SER A 419 -16.30 19.06 -4.01
C SER A 419 -17.31 18.46 -4.99
N LEU A 420 -16.95 17.34 -5.62
CA LEU A 420 -17.81 16.57 -6.52
C LEU A 420 -19.06 16.04 -5.78
N ASP A 421 -18.89 15.45 -4.59
CA ASP A 421 -19.98 14.98 -3.75
C ASP A 421 -20.93 16.13 -3.34
N ALA A 422 -20.37 17.29 -2.96
CA ALA A 422 -21.15 18.46 -2.61
C ALA A 422 -21.99 19.00 -3.79
N CYS A 423 -21.43 18.98 -5.00
CA CYS A 423 -22.13 19.37 -6.22
C CYS A 423 -23.19 18.35 -6.63
N ARG A 424 -22.89 17.04 -6.58
CA ARG A 424 -23.86 15.95 -6.84
C ARG A 424 -25.05 16.05 -5.89
N TYR A 425 -24.80 16.31 -4.61
CA TYR A 425 -25.86 16.54 -3.64
C TYR A 425 -26.73 17.73 -4.05
N ARG A 426 -26.12 18.88 -4.32
CA ARG A 426 -26.87 20.09 -4.69
C ARG A 426 -27.71 19.84 -5.94
N ARG A 427 -27.19 19.10 -6.94
CA ARG A 427 -27.95 18.67 -8.12
C ARG A 427 -29.19 17.87 -7.74
N ALA A 428 -29.03 16.81 -6.95
CA ALA A 428 -30.14 15.95 -6.51
C ALA A 428 -31.22 16.74 -5.74
N ARG A 429 -30.81 17.62 -4.80
CA ARG A 429 -31.75 18.47 -4.06
C ARG A 429 -32.46 19.48 -4.96
N THR A 430 -31.72 20.13 -5.86
CA THR A 430 -32.27 21.11 -6.80
C THR A 430 -33.30 20.46 -7.72
N GLU A 431 -32.99 19.27 -8.23
CA GLU A 431 -33.92 18.48 -9.03
C GLU A 431 -35.21 18.15 -8.25
N TYR A 432 -35.08 17.68 -7.00
CA TYR A 432 -36.24 17.42 -6.13
C TYR A 432 -37.10 18.68 -5.92
N LEU A 433 -36.47 19.81 -5.61
CA LEU A 433 -37.17 21.08 -5.39
C LEU A 433 -37.89 21.58 -6.65
N ASN A 434 -37.24 21.49 -7.82
CA ASN A 434 -37.85 21.88 -9.09
C ASN A 434 -39.07 21.03 -9.44
N ARG A 435 -39.04 19.72 -9.13
CA ARG A 435 -40.20 18.83 -9.33
C ARG A 435 -41.36 19.16 -8.39
N ARG A 436 -41.07 19.54 -7.15
CA ARG A 436 -42.08 19.84 -6.12
C ARG A 436 -42.60 21.28 -6.16
N SER A 437 -41.82 22.20 -6.70
CA SER A 437 -42.16 23.63 -6.80
C SER A 437 -41.90 24.17 -8.21
N PRO A 438 -42.70 23.78 -9.24
CA PRO A 438 -42.44 24.16 -10.64
C PRO A 438 -42.48 25.67 -10.91
N LEU A 439 -43.10 26.45 -10.01
CA LEU A 439 -43.17 27.91 -10.08
C LEU A 439 -41.91 28.60 -9.55
N ALA A 440 -41.02 27.88 -8.87
CA ALA A 440 -39.72 28.35 -8.39
C ALA A 440 -38.62 27.58 -9.13
N SER A 441 -37.95 28.24 -10.09
CA SER A 441 -36.83 27.63 -10.80
C SER A 441 -35.55 27.81 -9.97
N PHE A 442 -35.09 26.74 -9.34
CA PHE A 442 -33.76 26.68 -8.73
C PHE A 442 -32.76 26.28 -9.82
N GLY A 443 -32.08 27.26 -10.41
CA GLY A 443 -31.02 27.01 -11.38
C GLY A 443 -29.75 26.49 -10.69
N PHE A 444 -29.12 25.46 -11.25
CA PHE A 444 -27.85 24.95 -10.76
C PHE A 444 -26.95 24.46 -11.90
N GLU A 445 -25.78 25.06 -12.01
CA GLU A 445 -24.66 24.61 -12.83
C GLU A 445 -23.49 24.37 -11.88
N GLY A 446 -23.06 23.12 -11.71
CA GLY A 446 -21.98 22.77 -10.79
C GLY A 446 -20.64 23.30 -11.30
N ARG A 447 -19.86 23.88 -10.38
CA ARG A 447 -18.52 24.43 -10.63
C ARG A 447 -17.58 24.08 -9.49
N ILE A 448 -16.36 23.68 -9.85
CA ILE A 448 -15.25 23.38 -8.93
C ILE A 448 -14.02 24.17 -9.39
N GLU A 449 -13.47 25.01 -8.52
CA GLU A 449 -12.36 25.90 -8.86
C GLU A 449 -11.19 25.68 -7.90
N PHE A 450 -10.01 25.46 -8.46
CA PHE A 450 -8.75 25.36 -7.71
C PHE A 450 -7.87 26.57 -8.02
N THR A 451 -7.32 27.20 -6.99
CA THR A 451 -6.38 28.33 -7.15
C THR A 451 -5.21 28.18 -6.20
N GLN A 452 -3.99 28.08 -6.73
CA GLN A 452 -2.78 28.19 -5.95
C GLN A 452 -2.21 29.61 -6.03
N GLY A 453 -1.89 30.17 -4.87
CA GLY A 453 -1.40 31.53 -4.76
C GLY A 453 -0.56 31.76 -3.51
N VAL A 454 -0.23 33.02 -3.29
CA VAL A 454 0.44 33.51 -2.10
C VAL A 454 -0.43 34.62 -1.52
N ASP A 455 -0.70 34.57 -0.22
CA ASP A 455 -1.52 35.59 0.44
C ASP A 455 -0.73 36.88 0.74
N GLU A 456 -1.40 37.88 1.31
CA GLU A 456 -0.79 39.17 1.66
C GLU A 456 0.36 39.04 2.68
N SER A 457 0.39 37.96 3.46
CA SER A 457 1.44 37.66 4.44
C SER A 457 2.63 36.90 3.85
N GLY A 458 2.60 36.59 2.55
CA GLY A 458 3.64 35.82 1.88
C GLY A 458 3.50 34.30 2.05
N ARG A 459 2.37 33.79 2.56
CA ARG A 459 2.14 32.35 2.73
C ARG A 459 1.53 31.74 1.47
N ALA A 460 2.14 30.65 1.00
CA ALA A 460 1.61 29.85 -0.10
C ALA A 460 0.32 29.12 0.33
N TYR A 461 -0.68 29.10 -0.54
CA TYR A 461 -1.95 28.43 -0.29
C TYR A 461 -2.52 27.77 -1.55
N VAL A 462 -3.44 26.84 -1.35
CA VAL A 462 -4.31 26.27 -2.39
C VAL A 462 -5.75 26.38 -1.94
N ASP A 463 -6.55 27.07 -2.74
CA ASP A 463 -8.00 27.16 -2.58
C ASP A 463 -8.68 26.10 -3.43
N CYS A 464 -9.66 25.41 -2.85
CA CYS A 464 -10.63 24.58 -3.55
C CYS A 464 -12.02 25.13 -3.24
N ARG A 465 -12.70 25.67 -4.24
CA ARG A 465 -14.03 26.26 -4.13
C ARG A 465 -15.03 25.45 -4.93
N ASP A 466 -16.08 25.00 -4.27
CA ASP A 466 -17.26 24.42 -4.91
C ASP A 466 -18.49 25.30 -4.68
N ASN A 467 -19.39 25.28 -5.66
CA ASN A 467 -20.74 25.82 -5.47
C ASN A 467 -21.74 24.71 -5.12
N GLY A 468 -21.31 23.68 -4.39
CA GLY A 468 -22.16 22.58 -3.97
C GLY A 468 -23.14 22.95 -2.86
N VAL A 469 -23.56 21.95 -2.09
CA VAL A 469 -24.64 22.10 -1.11
C VAL A 469 -24.23 22.80 0.20
N GLY A 470 -22.91 22.98 0.43
CA GLY A 470 -22.31 23.55 1.63
C GLY A 470 -22.49 22.70 2.89
N MET A 471 -21.89 23.16 4.00
CA MET A 471 -21.95 22.54 5.33
C MET A 471 -22.57 23.51 6.35
N GLY A 472 -23.37 22.99 7.27
CA GLY A 472 -23.85 23.73 8.44
C GLY A 472 -22.98 23.45 9.66
N GLU A 473 -23.38 24.01 10.81
CA GLU A 473 -22.66 23.84 12.07
C GLU A 473 -22.59 22.36 12.51
N ASN A 474 -23.69 21.62 12.32
CA ASN A 474 -23.76 20.19 12.65
C ASN A 474 -22.84 19.35 11.77
N GLU A 475 -22.76 19.65 10.47
CA GLU A 475 -21.84 18.97 9.56
C GLU A 475 -20.38 19.29 9.90
N LEU A 476 -20.05 20.53 10.27
CA LEU A 476 -18.70 20.93 10.69
C LEU A 476 -18.26 20.29 12.03
N ARG A 477 -19.13 20.23 13.05
CA ARG A 477 -18.85 19.58 14.34
C ARG A 477 -18.93 18.05 14.32
N GLY A 478 -19.65 17.51 13.33
CA GLY A 478 -19.97 16.11 13.21
C GLY A 478 -19.09 15.45 12.17
N VAL A 479 -19.56 15.43 10.93
CA VAL A 479 -18.94 14.67 9.83
C VAL A 479 -17.56 15.19 9.48
N PHE A 480 -17.41 16.51 9.43
CA PHE A 480 -16.16 17.14 9.03
C PHE A 480 -15.06 16.90 10.08
N SER A 481 -15.39 16.98 11.37
CA SER A 481 -14.41 16.85 12.46
C SER A 481 -14.28 15.45 13.06
N ARG A 482 -15.16 14.50 12.76
CA ARG A 482 -15.03 13.11 13.24
C ARG A 482 -14.59 12.20 12.12
N ALA A 483 -13.29 11.89 12.12
CA ALA A 483 -12.70 11.01 11.14
C ALA A 483 -13.29 9.60 11.28
N GLY A 484 -13.99 9.15 10.25
CA GLY A 484 -14.68 7.86 10.23
C GLY A 484 -16.22 7.94 10.23
N SER A 485 -16.79 9.09 10.57
CA SER A 485 -18.24 9.33 10.41
C SER A 485 -18.55 9.79 8.99
N ARG A 486 -19.61 9.24 8.38
CA ARG A 486 -19.98 9.54 6.99
C ARG A 486 -21.19 10.46 6.94
N PHE A 487 -21.13 11.47 6.08
CA PHE A 487 -22.30 12.30 5.79
C PHE A 487 -23.47 11.45 5.27
N ALA A 488 -23.17 10.45 4.45
CA ALA A 488 -24.14 9.52 3.90
C ALA A 488 -24.88 8.66 4.94
N GLU A 489 -24.39 8.60 6.19
CA GLU A 489 -24.96 7.81 7.28
C GLU A 489 -25.74 8.68 8.28
N GLN A 490 -25.80 10.01 8.08
CA GLN A 490 -26.60 10.87 8.95
C GLN A 490 -28.09 10.62 8.74
N ALA A 491 -28.84 10.56 9.85
CA ALA A 491 -30.27 10.27 9.84
C ALA A 491 -31.05 11.26 8.96
N ASP A 492 -30.74 12.56 9.04
CA ASP A 492 -31.40 13.60 8.26
C ASP A 492 -31.16 13.42 6.75
N PHE A 493 -29.94 13.02 6.36
CA PHE A 493 -29.61 12.73 4.98
C PHE A 493 -30.31 11.46 4.47
N LEU A 494 -30.33 10.39 5.27
CA LEU A 494 -31.02 9.14 4.91
C LEU A 494 -32.52 9.37 4.67
N GLN A 495 -33.17 10.17 5.52
CA GLN A 495 -34.57 10.55 5.34
C GLN A 495 -34.80 11.36 4.06
N GLU A 496 -33.87 12.26 3.73
CA GLU A 496 -33.96 13.04 2.50
C GLU A 496 -33.74 12.19 1.25
N ARG A 497 -32.76 11.28 1.28
CA ARG A 497 -32.53 10.31 0.21
C ARG A 497 -33.76 9.42 0.00
N GLU A 498 -34.40 8.95 1.06
CA GLU A 498 -35.67 8.22 0.95
C GLU A 498 -36.76 9.04 0.25
N ARG A 499 -36.84 10.35 0.50
CA ARG A 499 -37.81 11.23 -0.21
C ARG A 499 -37.48 11.32 -1.69
N TRP A 500 -36.21 11.41 -2.05
CA TRP A 500 -35.73 11.45 -3.43
C TRP A 500 -35.98 10.13 -4.18
N GLU A 501 -35.79 8.99 -3.51
CA GLU A 501 -36.03 7.64 -4.07
C GLU A 501 -37.53 7.34 -4.28
N ARG A 502 -38.43 8.06 -3.60
CA ARG A 502 -39.90 7.94 -3.78
C ARG A 502 -40.44 8.73 -4.98
N GLU A 503 -39.64 9.60 -5.59
CA GLU A 503 -40.05 10.30 -6.82
C GLU A 503 -40.11 9.33 -8.01
N ASP A 504 -40.87 9.70 -9.05
CA ASP A 504 -40.97 8.92 -10.29
C ASP A 504 -40.59 9.80 -11.50
N PRO A 505 -39.44 9.56 -12.15
CA PRO A 505 -38.43 8.53 -11.84
C PRO A 505 -37.63 8.87 -10.56
N PRO A 506 -37.02 7.90 -9.86
CA PRO A 506 -36.30 8.15 -8.61
C PRO A 506 -35.05 9.02 -8.82
N ILE A 507 -34.81 9.97 -7.92
CA ILE A 507 -33.58 10.78 -7.93
C ILE A 507 -32.52 10.06 -7.11
N ARG A 508 -31.43 9.60 -7.76
CA ARG A 508 -30.39 8.78 -7.13
C ARG A 508 -29.15 9.62 -6.81
N LEU A 509 -28.60 9.43 -5.62
CA LEU A 509 -27.33 10.03 -5.21
C LEU A 509 -26.36 8.94 -4.74
N TYR A 510 -25.21 8.88 -5.39
CA TYR A 510 -24.12 7.97 -5.08
C TYR A 510 -22.91 8.77 -4.58
N PRO A 511 -22.74 8.94 -3.26
CA PRO A 511 -21.62 9.68 -2.70
C PRO A 511 -20.32 8.85 -2.75
N ASN A 512 -19.21 9.52 -3.07
CA ASN A 512 -17.87 8.92 -3.15
C ASN A 512 -17.23 8.76 -1.77
N SER A 513 -17.61 9.60 -0.80
CA SER A 513 -17.06 9.65 0.55
C SER A 513 -17.34 8.38 1.37
N ARG A 514 -16.51 7.34 1.20
CA ARG A 514 -16.65 6.04 1.89
C ARG A 514 -15.84 5.90 3.17
N PHE A 515 -14.81 6.69 3.43
CA PHE A 515 -13.94 6.45 4.61
C PHE A 515 -14.09 7.50 5.71
N GLY A 516 -14.60 8.70 5.40
CA GLY A 516 -14.79 9.78 6.37
C GLY A 516 -13.47 10.32 6.97
N ILE A 517 -12.33 10.06 6.33
CA ILE A 517 -10.98 10.47 6.77
C ILE A 517 -10.34 11.50 5.83
N GLY A 518 -11.03 11.88 4.75
CA GLY A 518 -10.48 12.67 3.64
C GLY A 518 -9.94 14.03 4.05
N VAL A 519 -10.50 14.67 5.08
CA VAL A 519 -10.02 15.98 5.56
C VAL A 519 -8.64 15.89 6.21
N LEU A 520 -8.30 14.77 6.85
CA LEU A 520 -6.96 14.59 7.44
C LEU A 520 -5.87 14.50 6.37
N SER A 521 -6.23 14.07 5.15
CA SER A 521 -5.30 14.06 4.01
C SER A 521 -4.78 15.47 3.67
N TYR A 522 -5.53 16.52 4.01
CA TYR A 522 -5.15 17.90 3.71
C TYR A 522 -3.90 18.32 4.50
N PHE A 523 -3.72 17.79 5.72
CA PHE A 523 -2.51 18.01 6.53
C PHE A 523 -1.24 17.37 5.95
N MET A 524 -1.36 16.60 4.86
CA MET A 524 -0.21 16.14 4.08
C MET A 524 0.37 17.25 3.19
N LEU A 525 -0.44 18.25 2.83
CA LEU A 525 -0.03 19.41 2.03
C LEU A 525 0.09 20.70 2.87
N ALA A 526 -0.73 20.83 3.90
CA ALA A 526 -0.89 22.06 4.67
C ALA A 526 -0.63 21.89 6.18
N ASP A 527 -0.27 22.98 6.84
CA ASP A 527 -0.23 23.06 8.31
C ASP A 527 -1.48 23.72 8.90
N GLU A 528 -2.27 24.39 8.05
CA GLU A 528 -3.48 25.10 8.45
C GLU A 528 -4.53 24.98 7.33
N ILE A 529 -5.77 24.71 7.73
CA ILE A 529 -6.92 24.56 6.87
C ILE A 529 -7.94 25.61 7.28
N ARG A 530 -8.38 26.44 6.34
CA ARG A 530 -9.51 27.36 6.53
C ARG A 530 -10.67 26.91 5.68
N VAL A 531 -11.84 26.76 6.29
CA VAL A 531 -13.07 26.36 5.63
C VAL A 531 -14.08 27.48 5.78
N THR A 532 -14.54 28.01 4.65
CA THR A 532 -15.66 28.95 4.59
C THR A 532 -16.81 28.25 3.88
N THR A 533 -18.00 28.21 4.46
CA THR A 533 -19.10 27.42 3.92
C THR A 533 -20.46 28.06 4.18
N CYS A 534 -21.39 27.85 3.25
CA CYS A 534 -22.78 28.25 3.40
C CYS A 534 -23.69 27.10 2.97
N ARG A 535 -24.45 26.56 3.94
CA ARG A 535 -25.38 25.44 3.72
C ARG A 535 -26.62 25.91 2.96
N MET A 536 -26.97 25.20 1.89
CA MET A 536 -28.33 25.25 1.33
C MET A 536 -29.26 24.41 2.21
N GLY A 537 -30.38 24.97 2.66
CA GLY A 537 -31.43 24.26 3.39
C GLY A 537 -32.18 23.25 2.51
N ALA A 538 -33.00 22.40 3.14
CA ALA A 538 -33.84 21.42 2.41
C ALA A 538 -34.93 22.10 1.55
N ASP A 539 -35.28 23.34 1.86
CA ASP A 539 -36.21 24.21 1.13
C ASP A 539 -35.51 25.11 0.09
N GLY A 540 -34.18 25.02 -0.01
CA GLY A 540 -33.36 25.86 -0.86
C GLY A 540 -32.95 27.21 -0.27
N SER A 541 -33.34 27.52 0.97
CA SER A 541 -32.89 28.73 1.67
C SER A 541 -31.38 28.70 1.99
N LEU A 542 -30.76 29.86 2.17
CA LEU A 542 -29.34 29.95 2.54
C LEU A 542 -29.18 30.08 4.05
N GLY A 543 -28.41 29.15 4.62
CA GLY A 543 -27.98 29.22 6.02
C GLY A 543 -26.97 30.36 6.28
N PRO A 544 -26.52 30.50 7.53
CA PRO A 544 -25.45 31.44 7.86
C PRO A 544 -24.15 31.07 7.13
N GLU A 545 -23.31 32.08 6.91
CA GLU A 545 -21.94 31.83 6.48
C GLU A 545 -21.10 31.47 7.70
N LEU A 546 -20.40 30.34 7.62
CA LEU A 546 -19.59 29.78 8.68
C LEU A 546 -18.13 29.75 8.25
N GLU A 547 -17.24 30.12 9.17
CA GLU A 547 -15.79 29.96 9.02
C GLU A 547 -15.25 29.03 10.13
N ALA A 548 -14.38 28.11 9.74
CA ALA A 548 -13.61 27.26 10.64
C ALA A 548 -12.13 27.28 10.25
N VAL A 549 -11.24 27.55 11.21
CA VAL A 549 -9.79 27.57 11.01
C VAL A 549 -9.13 26.50 11.86
N ILE A 550 -8.40 25.60 11.22
CA ILE A 550 -7.89 24.37 11.84
C ILE A 550 -6.38 24.34 11.68
N HIS A 551 -5.67 24.29 12.81
CA HIS A 551 -4.22 24.37 12.84
C HIS A 551 -3.53 23.01 13.01
N GLY A 552 -4.29 21.91 13.01
CA GLY A 552 -3.76 20.54 13.07
C GLY A 552 -4.82 19.48 13.39
N PRO A 553 -4.50 18.19 13.22
CA PRO A 553 -5.45 17.07 13.39
C PRO A 553 -5.85 16.78 14.85
N GLY A 554 -5.17 17.37 15.84
CA GLY A 554 -5.55 17.31 17.27
C GLY A 554 -6.18 18.60 17.81
N HIS A 555 -6.16 19.67 17.03
CA HIS A 555 -6.53 21.00 17.51
C HIS A 555 -8.04 21.17 17.60
N LEU A 556 -8.45 21.96 18.59
CA LEU A 556 -9.77 22.55 18.61
C LEU A 556 -9.81 23.69 17.59
N PHE A 557 -10.97 23.86 16.99
CA PHE A 557 -11.24 24.98 16.10
C PHE A 557 -12.61 25.55 16.41
N ARG A 558 -12.70 26.88 16.41
CA ARG A 558 -13.95 27.62 16.53
C ARG A 558 -14.71 27.56 15.21
N ILE A 559 -16.03 27.51 15.31
CA ILE A 559 -16.93 27.67 14.17
C ILE A 559 -17.60 29.03 14.34
N THR A 560 -17.15 30.00 13.56
CA THR A 560 -17.56 31.39 13.68
C THR A 560 -18.61 31.71 12.63
N ARG A 561 -19.68 32.42 13.03
CA ARG A 561 -20.67 32.96 12.08
C ARG A 561 -20.16 34.29 11.53
N THR A 562 -19.77 34.33 10.27
CA THR A 562 -19.27 35.54 9.60
C THR A 562 -20.38 36.38 8.98
N GLY A 563 -21.54 35.78 8.69
CA GLY A 563 -22.70 36.46 8.13
C GLY A 563 -24.02 35.79 8.55
N ARG A 564 -25.09 36.60 8.69
CA ARG A 564 -26.45 36.11 9.05
C ARG A 564 -27.05 35.20 7.98
N SER A 565 -26.69 35.39 6.72
CA SER A 565 -27.02 34.52 5.59
C SER A 565 -25.90 34.67 4.56
N GLY A 566 -25.44 33.56 4.00
CA GLY A 566 -24.42 33.60 2.94
C GLY A 566 -24.96 34.20 1.64
N THR A 567 -24.06 34.54 0.71
CA THR A 567 -24.43 35.10 -0.60
C THR A 567 -24.77 34.04 -1.64
N ALA A 568 -24.18 32.84 -1.49
CA ALA A 568 -24.44 31.66 -2.31
C ALA A 568 -24.07 30.39 -1.53
N PRO A 569 -24.67 29.22 -1.82
CA PRO A 569 -24.29 27.99 -1.16
C PRO A 569 -23.03 27.39 -1.80
N GLY A 570 -22.25 26.68 -0.98
CA GLY A 570 -20.99 26.07 -1.38
C GLY A 570 -19.97 26.03 -0.25
N THR A 571 -18.76 25.59 -0.57
CA THR A 571 -17.62 25.55 0.35
C THR A 571 -16.36 26.07 -0.33
N LEU A 572 -15.55 26.82 0.41
CA LEU A 572 -14.17 27.16 0.09
C LEU A 572 -13.28 26.51 1.13
N VAL A 573 -12.39 25.62 0.70
CA VAL A 573 -11.33 25.05 1.52
C VAL A 573 -10.00 25.65 1.08
N ARG A 574 -9.40 26.46 1.96
CA ARG A 574 -8.05 27.00 1.79
C ARG A 574 -7.06 26.16 2.58
N LEU A 575 -6.07 25.61 1.88
CA LEU A 575 -4.95 24.87 2.44
C LEU A 575 -3.71 25.76 2.45
N TYR A 576 -3.24 26.17 3.63
CA TYR A 576 -1.96 26.87 3.74
C TYR A 576 -0.81 25.88 3.69
N LEU A 577 -0.11 25.87 2.56
CA LEU A 577 0.92 24.89 2.24
C LEU A 577 2.09 24.95 3.22
N LYS A 578 2.65 23.78 3.54
CA LYS A 578 3.92 23.68 4.28
C LYS A 578 5.01 24.36 3.46
N LYS A 579 5.96 25.03 4.13
CA LYS A 579 7.02 25.80 3.45
C LYS A 579 7.78 24.95 2.44
N GLU A 580 8.16 23.75 2.84
CA GLU A 580 8.85 22.78 1.99
C GLU A 580 8.02 22.32 0.79
N ILE A 581 6.70 22.36 0.83
CA ILE A 581 5.81 21.92 -0.26
C ILE A 581 5.53 23.07 -1.23
N GLY A 582 5.24 24.26 -0.68
CA GLY A 582 4.88 25.44 -1.47
C GLY A 582 5.94 25.92 -2.46
N GLU A 583 7.19 25.48 -2.31
CA GLU A 583 8.31 25.86 -3.20
C GLU A 583 8.37 25.08 -4.52
N TYR A 584 7.84 23.85 -4.60
CA TYR A 584 7.95 23.01 -5.81
C TYR A 584 6.66 22.29 -6.23
N TRP A 585 5.65 22.21 -5.36
CA TRP A 585 4.40 21.52 -5.67
C TRP A 585 3.45 22.43 -6.45
N SER A 586 2.87 21.93 -7.53
CA SER A 586 1.91 22.65 -8.37
C SER A 586 0.56 21.96 -8.36
N CYS A 587 -0.50 22.70 -8.02
CA CYS A 587 -1.87 22.21 -8.05
C CYS A 587 -2.35 21.91 -9.47
N VAL A 588 -1.88 22.66 -10.48
CA VAL A 588 -2.21 22.45 -11.89
C VAL A 588 -1.65 21.11 -12.33
N ASP A 589 -0.38 20.85 -12.04
CA ASP A 589 0.29 19.60 -12.41
C ASP A 589 -0.31 18.40 -11.64
N ALA A 590 -0.61 18.58 -10.34
CA ALA A 590 -1.18 17.54 -9.48
C ALA A 590 -2.62 17.17 -9.84
N LEU A 591 -3.49 18.13 -10.17
CA LEU A 591 -4.85 17.81 -10.62
C LEU A 591 -4.84 17.24 -12.04
N SER A 592 -3.97 17.76 -12.92
CA SER A 592 -3.83 17.26 -14.31
C SER A 592 -3.29 15.85 -14.43
N SER A 593 -2.60 15.35 -13.41
CA SER A 593 -2.09 13.98 -13.39
C SER A 593 -3.15 12.96 -12.94
N VAL A 594 -4.25 13.41 -12.34
CA VAL A 594 -5.28 12.52 -11.76
C VAL A 594 -6.66 12.67 -12.39
N LEU A 595 -7.06 13.87 -12.83
CA LEU A 595 -8.38 14.16 -13.40
C LEU A 595 -8.33 14.13 -14.94
N VAL A 596 -9.12 13.23 -15.52
CA VAL A 596 -9.25 13.08 -16.98
C VAL A 596 -10.63 13.54 -17.45
N LEU A 597 -11.69 13.20 -16.72
CA LEU A 597 -13.07 13.50 -17.10
C LEU A 597 -13.78 14.21 -15.95
N ALA A 598 -14.21 15.46 -16.15
CA ALA A 598 -14.94 16.17 -15.10
C ALA A 598 -16.46 16.01 -15.28
N GLU A 599 -17.20 15.79 -14.20
CA GLU A 599 -18.67 15.76 -14.23
C GLU A 599 -19.28 17.17 -14.16
N PHE A 600 -18.56 18.09 -13.52
CA PHE A 600 -18.90 19.50 -13.40
C PHE A 600 -17.75 20.35 -13.95
N GLU A 601 -18.04 21.58 -14.34
CA GLU A 601 -17.02 22.49 -14.87
C GLU A 601 -15.93 22.64 -13.80
N THR A 602 -14.71 22.25 -14.15
CA THR A 602 -13.59 22.23 -13.21
C THR A 602 -12.46 23.08 -13.77
N THR A 603 -11.95 24.03 -12.98
CA THR A 603 -10.83 24.87 -13.39
C THR A 603 -9.72 24.83 -12.34
N VAL A 604 -8.46 24.92 -12.77
CA VAL A 604 -7.29 25.02 -11.90
C VAL A 604 -6.34 26.09 -12.40
N ARG A 605 -5.87 26.95 -11.48
CA ARG A 605 -4.98 28.07 -11.79
C ARG A 605 -3.81 28.15 -10.81
N GLU A 606 -2.61 28.40 -11.35
CA GLU A 606 -1.38 28.68 -10.60
C GLU A 606 -0.61 29.80 -11.34
N GLY A 607 -0.70 31.03 -10.86
CA GLY A 607 -0.07 32.19 -11.50
C GLY A 607 -0.55 32.38 -12.94
N ARG A 608 0.29 32.03 -13.93
CA ARG A 608 -0.06 32.05 -15.37
C ARG A 608 -0.43 30.69 -15.95
N LYS A 609 -0.22 29.59 -15.21
CA LYS A 609 -0.66 28.26 -15.63
C LYS A 609 -2.15 28.14 -15.31
N GLU A 610 -2.93 27.72 -16.28
CA GLU A 610 -4.36 27.47 -16.13
C GLU A 610 -4.74 26.23 -16.92
N LYS A 611 -5.71 25.48 -16.40
CA LYS A 611 -6.37 24.40 -17.12
C LYS A 611 -7.83 24.31 -16.73
N SER A 612 -8.66 23.94 -17.69
CA SER A 612 -10.11 23.77 -17.53
C SER A 612 -10.54 22.42 -18.09
N TRP A 613 -11.47 21.77 -17.40
CA TRP A 613 -12.17 20.58 -17.87
C TRP A 613 -13.64 20.92 -18.08
N GLU A 614 -14.09 20.73 -19.32
CA GLU A 614 -15.50 20.82 -19.66
C GLU A 614 -16.24 19.54 -19.21
N PRO A 615 -17.49 19.66 -18.71
CA PRO A 615 -18.26 18.50 -18.29
C PRO A 615 -18.40 17.43 -19.38
N GLY A 616 -18.05 16.18 -19.06
CA GLY A 616 -18.24 15.03 -19.95
C GLY A 616 -17.25 14.92 -21.12
N ILE A 617 -16.24 15.79 -21.19
CA ILE A 617 -15.22 15.75 -22.25
C ILE A 617 -13.89 15.28 -21.65
N PRO A 618 -13.33 14.14 -22.09
CA PRO A 618 -12.07 13.63 -21.56
C PRO A 618 -10.89 14.49 -22.03
N ASP A 619 -10.01 14.84 -21.12
CA ASP A 619 -8.79 15.58 -21.39
C ASP A 619 -7.66 14.64 -21.85
N THR A 620 -7.22 14.84 -23.10
CA THR A 620 -6.15 14.06 -23.73
C THR A 620 -4.80 14.78 -23.73
N SER A 621 -4.71 15.98 -23.14
CA SER A 621 -3.51 16.85 -23.18
C SER A 621 -2.48 16.56 -22.08
N SER A 622 -2.76 15.61 -21.18
CA SER A 622 -1.94 15.39 -19.99
C SER A 622 -0.53 14.85 -20.33
N ARG A 623 0.50 15.50 -19.76
CA ARG A 623 1.94 15.25 -20.03
C ARG A 623 2.44 13.85 -19.69
N ASN A 624 1.72 13.10 -18.87
CA ASN A 624 2.10 11.73 -18.48
C ASN A 624 1.90 10.70 -19.60
N PHE A 625 1.37 11.11 -20.76
CA PHE A 625 0.88 10.22 -21.80
C PHE A 625 1.57 10.38 -23.17
N SER A 626 2.49 11.32 -23.34
CA SER A 626 3.21 11.49 -24.62
C SER A 626 4.49 10.65 -24.69
N GLY A 627 4.44 9.50 -25.37
CA GLY A 627 5.55 9.09 -26.22
C GLY A 627 5.44 9.92 -27.51
N GLU A 628 6.53 10.55 -27.93
CA GLU A 628 6.70 11.38 -29.14
C GLU A 628 5.43 12.02 -29.72
N ALA A 629 5.20 13.30 -29.37
CA ALA A 629 4.12 14.10 -29.91
C ALA A 629 4.24 14.24 -31.44
N THR A 630 3.35 13.58 -32.18
CA THR A 630 3.04 13.91 -33.57
C THR A 630 1.84 14.86 -33.63
N GLY A 631 2.10 16.14 -33.36
CA GLY A 631 1.24 17.25 -33.79
C GLY A 631 0.10 17.65 -32.85
N ASP A 632 -0.18 18.95 -32.84
CA ASP A 632 -1.23 19.66 -32.07
C ASP A 632 -2.67 19.39 -32.58
N GLY A 633 -2.99 18.16 -32.97
CA GLY A 633 -4.33 17.76 -33.41
C GLY A 633 -5.14 17.15 -32.28
N GLU A 634 -6.35 17.66 -32.01
CA GLU A 634 -7.33 16.94 -31.19
C GLU A 634 -7.80 15.70 -31.97
N GLY A 635 -7.22 14.54 -31.64
CA GLY A 635 -7.66 13.27 -32.21
C GLY A 635 -9.15 13.00 -31.92
N TRP A 636 -9.80 12.21 -32.76
CA TRP A 636 -11.25 12.00 -32.66
C TRP A 636 -11.65 11.24 -31.38
N ARG A 637 -12.89 11.49 -30.94
CA ARG A 637 -13.51 10.89 -29.74
C ARG A 637 -14.95 10.48 -30.05
N ILE A 638 -15.30 9.22 -29.79
CA ILE A 638 -16.64 8.67 -30.07
C ILE A 638 -17.23 8.14 -28.74
N PRO A 639 -18.11 8.91 -28.09
CA PRO A 639 -18.78 8.47 -26.87
C PRO A 639 -19.94 7.51 -27.17
N TRP A 640 -20.10 6.49 -26.33
CA TRP A 640 -21.29 5.64 -26.35
C TRP A 640 -22.48 6.38 -25.72
N ARG A 641 -23.35 6.95 -26.57
CA ARG A 641 -24.48 7.80 -26.13
C ARG A 641 -25.57 7.06 -25.34
N ASP A 642 -25.70 5.75 -25.58
CA ASP A 642 -26.69 4.89 -24.93
C ASP A 642 -26.11 4.13 -23.72
N ALA A 643 -24.97 4.59 -23.19
CA ALA A 643 -24.35 3.99 -22.02
C ALA A 643 -25.30 4.03 -20.80
N PRO A 644 -25.27 3.00 -19.92
CA PRO A 644 -26.02 3.02 -18.67
C PRO A 644 -25.68 4.23 -17.80
N GLU A 645 -26.64 4.71 -17.01
CA GLU A 645 -26.40 5.79 -16.05
C GLU A 645 -25.24 5.44 -15.10
N GLY A 646 -24.23 6.32 -15.05
CA GLY A 646 -23.02 6.12 -14.27
C GLY A 646 -21.85 5.48 -15.04
N VAL A 647 -21.99 5.25 -16.35
CA VAL A 647 -20.91 4.74 -17.20
C VAL A 647 -20.64 5.71 -18.34
N ASP A 648 -19.36 6.05 -18.56
CA ASP A 648 -18.91 6.67 -19.80
C ASP A 648 -17.92 5.74 -20.50
N VAL A 649 -18.21 5.34 -21.74
CA VAL A 649 -17.24 4.66 -22.61
C VAL A 649 -17.00 5.53 -23.82
N ILE A 650 -15.74 5.94 -24.02
CA ILE A 650 -15.35 6.88 -25.07
C ILE A 650 -14.17 6.26 -25.83
N TRP A 651 -14.39 5.94 -27.10
CA TRP A 651 -13.31 5.52 -28.00
C TRP A 651 -12.50 6.73 -28.43
N CYS A 652 -11.18 6.61 -28.44
CA CYS A 652 -10.26 7.71 -28.65
C CYS A 652 -9.17 7.33 -29.66
N GLU A 653 -8.70 8.32 -30.42
CA GLU A 653 -7.63 8.12 -31.40
C GLU A 653 -6.30 7.71 -30.77
N ASP A 654 -5.87 8.36 -29.68
CA ASP A 654 -4.51 8.18 -29.13
C ASP A 654 -4.43 7.95 -27.61
N PHE A 655 -5.58 7.80 -26.95
CA PHE A 655 -5.67 7.78 -25.50
C PHE A 655 -6.53 6.64 -24.97
N GLY A 656 -6.18 6.08 -23.82
CA GLY A 656 -7.01 5.13 -23.10
C GLY A 656 -6.73 5.16 -21.61
N SER A 657 -7.78 4.97 -20.79
CA SER A 657 -7.65 4.95 -19.33
C SER A 657 -8.87 4.33 -18.65
N LEU A 658 -8.66 3.83 -17.44
CA LEU A 658 -9.72 3.41 -16.54
C LEU A 658 -9.90 4.48 -15.46
N LEU A 659 -11.12 5.01 -15.35
CA LEU A 659 -11.46 6.09 -14.45
C LEU A 659 -12.53 5.65 -13.45
N VAL A 660 -12.48 6.22 -12.25
CA VAL A 660 -13.57 6.18 -11.28
C VAL A 660 -13.90 7.61 -10.87
N ASP A 661 -15.15 8.02 -11.10
CA ASP A 661 -15.61 9.41 -10.90
C ASP A 661 -14.72 10.44 -11.61
N GLY A 662 -14.22 10.08 -12.80
CA GLY A 662 -13.38 10.92 -13.62
C GLY A 662 -11.89 10.91 -13.28
N LEU A 663 -11.50 10.26 -12.18
CA LEU A 663 -10.12 10.15 -11.71
C LEU A 663 -9.47 8.85 -12.19
N ILE A 664 -8.22 8.91 -12.60
CA ILE A 664 -7.45 7.73 -13.04
C ILE A 664 -7.29 6.74 -11.89
N VAL A 665 -7.54 5.46 -12.19
CA VAL A 665 -7.29 4.32 -11.29
C VAL A 665 -6.56 3.19 -12.02
N SER A 666 -5.82 2.39 -11.27
CA SER A 666 -5.19 1.16 -11.74
C SER A 666 -5.96 -0.06 -11.21
N PRO A 667 -6.07 -1.16 -11.97
CA PRO A 667 -6.63 -2.41 -11.45
C PRO A 667 -5.57 -3.11 -10.60
N GLY A 668 -5.94 -3.59 -9.42
CA GLY A 668 -5.05 -4.36 -8.55
C GLY A 668 -4.81 -5.79 -9.06
N LEU A 669 -5.66 -6.27 -9.97
CA LEU A 669 -5.48 -7.53 -10.68
C LEU A 669 -5.28 -7.28 -12.17
N ASN A 670 -4.10 -7.63 -12.66
CA ASN A 670 -3.77 -7.59 -14.09
C ASN A 670 -4.35 -8.81 -14.82
N ARG A 671 -5.69 -8.85 -14.98
CA ARG A 671 -6.45 -9.97 -15.55
C ARG A 671 -7.43 -9.49 -16.63
N GLY A 672 -7.74 -10.38 -17.57
CA GLY A 672 -8.80 -10.19 -18.55
C GLY A 672 -8.55 -9.01 -19.48
N VAL A 673 -9.46 -8.02 -19.50
CA VAL A 673 -9.31 -6.82 -20.36
C VAL A 673 -8.10 -5.97 -19.99
N PHE A 674 -7.62 -6.09 -18.75
CA PHE A 674 -6.47 -5.35 -18.27
C PHE A 674 -5.14 -6.07 -18.52
N ASN A 675 -5.15 -7.32 -19.02
CA ASN A 675 -3.94 -8.10 -19.29
C ASN A 675 -3.22 -7.59 -20.55
N GLY A 676 -1.93 -7.27 -20.43
CA GLY A 676 -1.08 -6.68 -21.48
C GLY A 676 -0.20 -7.67 -22.25
N GLY A 677 -0.46 -8.97 -22.12
CA GLY A 677 0.38 -10.01 -22.73
C GLY A 677 1.66 -10.32 -21.93
N TYR A 678 2.24 -11.49 -22.18
CA TYR A 678 3.49 -11.93 -21.57
C TYR A 678 4.68 -11.41 -22.38
N GLY A 679 5.33 -10.34 -21.90
CA GLY A 679 6.59 -9.85 -22.50
C GLY A 679 6.91 -8.38 -22.22
N GLU A 680 5.90 -7.53 -21.98
CA GLU A 680 6.12 -6.12 -21.66
C GLU A 680 6.42 -5.95 -20.17
N PHE A 681 7.68 -6.14 -19.80
CA PHE A 681 8.21 -5.52 -18.59
C PHE A 681 8.20 -4.00 -18.83
N SER A 682 7.25 -3.30 -18.21
CA SER A 682 7.10 -1.83 -18.17
C SER A 682 6.04 -1.22 -19.11
N VAL A 683 4.75 -1.55 -18.93
CA VAL A 683 3.69 -0.58 -19.23
C VAL A 683 3.53 0.32 -18.02
N ALA A 684 3.71 1.64 -18.20
CA ALA A 684 3.48 2.61 -17.15
C ALA A 684 2.07 2.43 -16.54
N PRO A 685 1.88 2.62 -15.22
CA PRO A 685 0.63 2.32 -14.50
C PRO A 685 -0.62 3.08 -15.00
N PHE A 686 -0.44 4.01 -15.95
CA PHE A 686 -1.47 4.90 -16.47
C PHE A 686 -2.13 4.44 -17.78
N ARG A 687 -1.57 3.45 -18.51
CA ARG A 687 -2.14 2.92 -19.78
C ARG A 687 -2.72 1.52 -19.60
N VAL A 688 -3.63 1.37 -18.65
CA VAL A 688 -4.31 0.10 -18.34
C VAL A 688 -5.23 -0.33 -19.49
N LEU A 689 -5.88 0.64 -20.13
CA LEU A 689 -6.62 0.47 -21.38
C LEU A 689 -5.94 1.32 -22.44
N ASP A 690 -5.99 0.89 -23.70
CA ASP A 690 -5.50 1.66 -24.83
C ASP A 690 -6.65 2.00 -25.78
N LYS A 691 -6.61 3.19 -26.38
CA LYS A 691 -7.61 3.70 -27.34
C LYS A 691 -9.06 3.82 -26.82
N VAL A 692 -9.31 3.56 -25.54
CA VAL A 692 -10.64 3.68 -24.92
C VAL A 692 -10.56 4.20 -23.49
N VAL A 693 -11.44 5.14 -23.17
CA VAL A 693 -11.66 5.65 -21.82
C VAL A 693 -12.91 5.00 -21.26
N VAL A 694 -12.78 4.36 -20.10
CA VAL A 694 -13.92 3.79 -19.37
C VAL A 694 -13.99 4.46 -18.02
N ASN A 695 -15.03 5.26 -17.78
CA ASN A 695 -15.34 5.86 -16.50
C ASN A 695 -16.46 5.10 -15.80
N LEU A 696 -16.20 4.66 -14.58
CA LEU A 696 -17.17 3.99 -13.72
C LEU A 696 -17.56 4.92 -12.57
N SER A 697 -18.84 5.24 -12.48
CA SER A 697 -19.41 6.09 -11.43
C SER A 697 -20.75 5.54 -10.95
N GLY A 698 -21.28 6.11 -9.87
CA GLY A 698 -22.60 5.74 -9.36
C GLY A 698 -22.73 4.26 -9.02
N GLY A 699 -23.74 3.59 -9.58
CA GLY A 699 -23.99 2.15 -9.39
C GLY A 699 -22.93 1.22 -9.99
N TYR A 700 -22.10 1.72 -10.91
CA TYR A 700 -21.04 0.96 -11.57
C TYR A 700 -19.67 1.15 -10.91
N ALA A 701 -19.52 2.13 -10.01
CA ALA A 701 -18.27 2.37 -9.28
C ALA A 701 -17.86 1.15 -8.44
N PRO A 702 -16.58 0.73 -8.45
CA PRO A 702 -16.11 -0.43 -7.70
C PRO A 702 -16.41 -0.32 -6.20
N LYS A 703 -16.70 -1.45 -5.54
CA LYS A 703 -16.97 -1.48 -4.08
C LYS A 703 -15.71 -1.41 -3.23
N GLU A 704 -14.59 -1.90 -3.77
CA GLU A 704 -13.32 -2.03 -3.05
C GLU A 704 -12.23 -1.27 -3.81
N LEU A 705 -11.88 -0.09 -3.29
CA LEU A 705 -10.76 0.73 -3.75
C LEU A 705 -9.69 0.77 -2.65
N SER A 706 -8.44 0.98 -3.03
CA SER A 706 -7.35 1.31 -2.10
C SER A 706 -7.69 2.54 -1.26
N ILE A 707 -7.02 2.69 -0.10
CA ILE A 707 -7.20 3.84 0.80
C ILE A 707 -6.92 5.16 0.06
N ASP A 708 -5.93 5.17 -0.83
CA ASP A 708 -5.58 6.34 -1.64
C ASP A 708 -6.42 6.51 -2.92
N ARG A 709 -7.38 5.60 -3.14
CA ARG A 709 -8.29 5.54 -4.30
C ARG A 709 -7.58 5.60 -5.64
N SER A 710 -6.34 5.13 -5.69
CA SER A 710 -5.57 5.00 -6.92
C SER A 710 -5.68 3.61 -7.53
N GLU A 711 -6.17 2.62 -6.77
CA GLU A 711 -6.21 1.21 -7.18
C GLU A 711 -7.57 0.56 -6.88
N ILE A 712 -8.07 -0.26 -7.81
CA ILE A 712 -9.25 -1.10 -7.63
C ILE A 712 -8.80 -2.45 -7.06
N ILE A 713 -9.23 -2.80 -5.84
CA ILE A 713 -8.84 -4.04 -5.18
C ILE A 713 -9.59 -5.24 -5.78
N GLY A 714 -10.86 -5.06 -6.11
CA GLY A 714 -11.70 -6.10 -6.74
C GLY A 714 -11.43 -6.31 -8.23
N ASP A 715 -11.85 -7.44 -8.77
CA ASP A 715 -11.80 -7.72 -10.22
C ASP A 715 -13.00 -7.09 -10.93
N VAL A 716 -12.76 -6.08 -11.77
CA VAL A 716 -13.79 -5.43 -12.60
C VAL A 716 -13.62 -5.75 -14.09
N SER A 717 -12.76 -6.72 -14.44
CA SER A 717 -12.45 -7.04 -15.83
C SER A 717 -13.70 -7.43 -16.63
N ASP A 718 -14.53 -8.34 -16.11
CA ASP A 718 -15.72 -8.81 -16.82
C ASP A 718 -16.78 -7.71 -16.95
N GLN A 719 -16.91 -6.86 -15.93
CA GLN A 719 -17.79 -5.69 -15.98
C GLN A 719 -17.37 -4.74 -17.10
N VAL A 720 -16.08 -4.41 -17.18
CA VAL A 720 -15.54 -3.53 -18.22
C VAL A 720 -15.67 -4.17 -19.60
N LEU A 721 -15.44 -5.48 -19.74
CA LEU A 721 -15.61 -6.18 -21.02
C LEU A 721 -17.05 -6.03 -21.57
N VAL A 722 -18.05 -6.29 -20.73
CA VAL A 722 -19.47 -6.15 -21.13
C VAL A 722 -19.80 -4.71 -21.57
N LEU A 723 -19.22 -3.72 -20.90
CA LEU A 723 -19.40 -2.31 -21.28
C LEU A 723 -18.73 -1.98 -22.62
N LEU A 724 -17.53 -2.52 -22.88
CA LEU A 724 -16.84 -2.36 -24.15
C LEU A 724 -17.61 -3.03 -25.30
N GLU A 725 -18.17 -4.22 -25.07
CA GLU A 725 -19.03 -4.93 -26.03
C GLU A 725 -20.35 -4.17 -26.30
N GLY A 726 -20.91 -3.45 -25.31
CA GLY A 726 -22.06 -2.58 -25.51
C GLY A 726 -21.73 -1.29 -26.26
N ALA A 727 -20.60 -0.66 -25.95
CA ALA A 727 -20.11 0.56 -26.60
C ALA A 727 -19.62 0.34 -28.04
N ALA A 728 -19.48 -0.92 -28.43
CA ALA A 728 -18.92 -1.40 -29.66
C ALA A 728 -19.64 -0.86 -30.92
N GLU A 729 -20.96 -0.77 -30.90
CA GLU A 729 -21.76 -0.24 -32.03
C GLU A 729 -21.57 1.27 -32.24
N SER A 730 -21.22 2.02 -31.18
CA SER A 730 -20.96 3.45 -31.28
C SER A 730 -19.72 3.75 -32.15
N LEU A 731 -18.69 2.89 -32.06
CA LEU A 731 -17.48 2.97 -32.89
C LEU A 731 -17.80 2.80 -34.38
N LEU A 732 -18.71 1.89 -34.72
CA LEU A 732 -19.11 1.58 -36.10
C LEU A 732 -20.05 2.63 -36.72
N SER A 733 -20.83 3.32 -35.89
CA SER A 733 -21.82 4.33 -36.30
C SER A 733 -21.28 5.76 -36.27
N GLY A 734 -20.04 5.97 -35.80
CA GLY A 734 -19.37 7.26 -35.74
C GLY A 734 -19.09 7.90 -37.11
N PRO A 735 -18.82 9.22 -37.15
CA PRO A 735 -18.61 9.98 -38.39
C PRO A 735 -17.37 9.56 -39.21
N SER A 736 -16.49 8.74 -38.64
CA SER A 736 -15.29 8.19 -39.30
C SER A 736 -15.50 6.72 -39.66
N ARG A 737 -15.94 6.44 -40.90
CA ARG A 737 -15.79 5.13 -41.57
C ARG A 737 -14.32 4.73 -41.84
N SER A 738 -13.38 5.34 -41.13
CA SER A 738 -11.95 5.34 -41.45
C SER A 738 -11.13 5.60 -40.18
N TRP A 739 -11.32 4.76 -39.17
CA TRP A 739 -10.25 4.52 -38.21
C TRP A 739 -9.09 3.92 -39.00
N SER A 740 -7.88 4.48 -38.83
CA SER A 740 -6.74 4.06 -39.65
C SER A 740 -6.39 2.60 -39.37
N ASP A 741 -5.86 1.92 -40.37
CA ASP A 741 -5.46 0.53 -40.23
C ASP A 741 -4.37 0.36 -39.17
N GLU A 742 -3.58 1.41 -38.98
CA GLU A 742 -2.60 1.56 -37.90
C GLU A 742 -3.25 1.67 -36.52
N TRP A 743 -4.37 2.39 -36.38
CA TRP A 743 -5.13 2.45 -35.13
C TRP A 743 -5.65 1.07 -34.70
N PHE A 744 -6.27 0.32 -35.62
CA PHE A 744 -6.80 -1.03 -35.33
C PHE A 744 -5.69 -1.95 -34.84
N LEU A 745 -4.56 -1.97 -35.57
CA LEU A 745 -3.43 -2.82 -35.22
C LEU A 745 -2.84 -2.44 -33.86
N ASN A 746 -2.73 -1.15 -33.53
CA ASN A 746 -2.25 -0.70 -32.23
C ASN A 746 -3.22 -1.07 -31.09
N ALA A 747 -4.53 -0.89 -31.28
CA ALA A 747 -5.55 -1.28 -30.31
C ALA A 747 -5.53 -2.79 -30.01
N VAL A 748 -5.34 -3.62 -31.04
CA VAL A 748 -5.26 -5.09 -30.90
C VAL A 748 -3.92 -5.54 -30.27
N LYS A 749 -2.81 -4.87 -30.59
CA LYS A 749 -1.49 -5.14 -29.99
C LYS A 749 -1.49 -4.84 -28.48
N GLY A 750 -2.12 -3.75 -28.06
CA GLY A 750 -2.08 -3.27 -26.68
C GLY A 750 -2.82 -4.14 -25.66
N ARG A 751 -4.02 -4.68 -25.98
CA ARG A 751 -4.82 -5.50 -25.06
C ARG A 751 -5.63 -6.58 -25.79
N HIS A 752 -5.27 -7.86 -25.63
CA HIS A 752 -5.82 -8.96 -26.43
C HIS A 752 -7.34 -9.17 -26.32
N ARG A 753 -7.93 -8.99 -25.14
CA ARG A 753 -9.39 -9.14 -24.93
C ARG A 753 -10.20 -7.98 -25.51
N VAL A 754 -9.63 -6.77 -25.52
CA VAL A 754 -10.19 -5.63 -26.25
C VAL A 754 -10.09 -5.89 -27.75
N GLY A 755 -8.96 -6.42 -28.21
CA GLY A 755 -8.74 -6.84 -29.59
C GLY A 755 -9.73 -7.92 -30.08
N ASP A 756 -10.06 -8.92 -29.25
CA ASP A 756 -11.10 -9.91 -29.57
C ASP A 756 -12.45 -9.26 -29.88
N SER A 757 -12.82 -8.26 -29.08
CA SER A 757 -14.07 -7.52 -29.24
C SER A 757 -14.05 -6.68 -30.53
N LEU A 758 -12.96 -5.97 -30.80
CA LEU A 758 -12.77 -5.18 -32.03
C LEU A 758 -12.77 -6.05 -33.30
N ALA A 759 -12.13 -7.23 -33.25
CA ALA A 759 -12.13 -8.17 -34.37
C ALA A 759 -13.54 -8.72 -34.64
N LEU A 760 -14.28 -9.09 -33.59
CA LEU A 760 -15.66 -9.58 -33.72
C LEU A 760 -16.60 -8.49 -34.28
N LEU A 761 -16.43 -7.24 -33.85
CA LEU A 761 -17.20 -6.12 -34.40
C LEU A 761 -16.96 -5.90 -35.87
N SER A 762 -15.69 -5.94 -36.27
CA SER A 762 -15.29 -5.76 -37.67
C SER A 762 -15.95 -6.85 -38.54
N VAL A 763 -16.02 -8.09 -38.03
CA VAL A 763 -16.74 -9.20 -38.67
C VAL A 763 -18.24 -8.93 -38.79
N ASN A 764 -18.90 -8.49 -37.72
CA ASN A 764 -20.33 -8.17 -37.74
C ASN A 764 -20.65 -7.00 -38.69
N ALA A 765 -19.73 -6.04 -38.82
CA ALA A 765 -19.85 -4.89 -39.72
C ALA A 765 -19.44 -5.21 -41.17
N GLY A 766 -18.77 -6.34 -41.43
CA GLY A 766 -18.17 -6.65 -42.72
C GLY A 766 -17.07 -5.67 -43.12
N GLN A 767 -16.36 -5.08 -42.15
CA GLN A 767 -15.33 -4.06 -42.38
C GLN A 767 -13.93 -4.70 -42.44
N ASP A 768 -13.23 -4.48 -43.55
CA ASP A 768 -11.83 -4.88 -43.75
C ASP A 768 -10.87 -3.75 -43.36
N VAL A 769 -9.61 -4.11 -43.12
CA VAL A 769 -8.52 -3.22 -42.67
C VAL A 769 -7.42 -3.24 -43.74
N SER A 770 -6.82 -2.11 -44.13
CA SER A 770 -5.85 -1.95 -45.24
C SER A 770 -4.50 -1.31 -44.90
N ASN A 771 -3.61 -1.94 -44.12
CA ASN A 771 -2.35 -1.28 -43.75
C ASN A 771 -1.32 -1.22 -44.89
N ARG A 772 -0.75 -0.04 -45.17
CA ARG A 772 0.31 0.21 -46.18
C ARG A 772 0.02 -0.38 -47.57
N GLY A 773 -1.26 -0.46 -47.96
CA GLY A 773 -1.70 -0.96 -49.27
C GLY A 773 -2.00 -2.47 -49.33
N HIS A 774 -1.82 -3.20 -48.23
CA HIS A 774 -2.20 -4.63 -48.09
C HIS A 774 -3.56 -4.76 -47.39
N ARG A 775 -4.46 -5.59 -47.91
CA ARG A 775 -5.80 -5.78 -47.35
C ARG A 775 -5.85 -6.97 -46.38
N LEU A 776 -6.20 -6.71 -45.13
CA LEU A 776 -6.59 -7.70 -44.14
C LEU A 776 -8.12 -7.86 -44.18
N CYS A 777 -8.59 -9.05 -44.55
CA CYS A 777 -10.02 -9.39 -44.67
C CYS A 777 -10.71 -9.61 -43.30
N VAL A 778 -10.48 -8.71 -42.34
CA VAL A 778 -10.96 -8.82 -40.95
C VAL A 778 -12.48 -8.97 -40.90
N GLY A 779 -13.21 -8.26 -41.77
CA GLY A 779 -14.66 -8.28 -41.83
C GLY A 779 -15.24 -9.63 -42.24
N LYS A 780 -14.42 -10.51 -42.83
CA LYS A 780 -14.83 -11.84 -43.29
C LYS A 780 -14.30 -12.96 -42.41
N SER A 781 -13.04 -12.88 -41.99
CA SER A 781 -12.33 -13.99 -41.37
C SER A 781 -11.79 -13.70 -39.95
N GLY A 782 -12.12 -12.54 -39.41
CA GLY A 782 -11.58 -12.04 -38.14
C GLY A 782 -10.10 -11.70 -38.25
N TYR A 783 -9.45 -11.49 -37.11
CA TYR A 783 -8.04 -11.10 -37.07
C TYR A 783 -7.28 -11.90 -36.02
N VAL A 784 -6.08 -12.31 -36.40
CA VAL A 784 -5.09 -12.93 -35.53
C VAL A 784 -3.76 -12.19 -35.76
N PRO A 785 -2.96 -11.88 -34.73
CA PRO A 785 -1.72 -11.12 -34.90
C PRO A 785 -0.77 -11.66 -35.99
N LEU A 786 -0.75 -12.97 -36.24
CA LEU A 786 0.00 -13.60 -37.33
C LEU A 786 -0.36 -13.06 -38.73
N ASP A 787 -1.60 -12.63 -38.95
CA ASP A 787 -2.08 -12.20 -40.28
C ASP A 787 -1.28 -11.01 -40.83
N ALA A 788 -0.85 -10.09 -39.95
CA ALA A 788 -0.03 -8.95 -40.33
C ALA A 788 1.32 -9.40 -40.94
N ALA A 789 1.93 -10.45 -40.40
CA ALA A 789 3.19 -10.99 -40.92
C ALA A 789 3.01 -11.73 -42.25
N LEU A 790 1.84 -12.36 -42.49
CA LEU A 790 1.55 -13.14 -43.70
C LEU A 790 1.29 -12.28 -44.95
N VAL A 791 0.85 -11.03 -44.78
CA VAL A 791 0.66 -10.09 -45.90
C VAL A 791 1.89 -9.22 -46.16
N GLY A 792 3.03 -9.49 -45.50
CA GLY A 792 4.29 -8.80 -45.75
C GLY A 792 4.43 -7.43 -45.09
N MET A 793 3.70 -7.15 -43.99
CA MET A 793 3.89 -5.90 -43.25
C MET A 793 5.29 -5.87 -42.61
N GLU A 794 6.09 -4.84 -42.92
CA GLU A 794 7.22 -4.45 -42.09
C GLU A 794 6.67 -3.93 -40.76
N ASP A 795 6.98 -4.61 -39.65
CA ASP A 795 6.76 -4.03 -38.32
C ASP A 795 7.64 -2.77 -38.23
N GLY A 796 7.04 -1.60 -38.48
CA GLY A 796 7.63 -0.34 -38.10
C GLY A 796 7.72 -0.31 -36.59
N GLU A 797 8.94 -0.41 -36.08
CA GLU A 797 9.35 -0.22 -34.68
C GLU A 797 8.77 -1.18 -33.64
N SER A 798 9.68 -1.92 -32.98
CA SER A 798 9.51 -2.62 -31.70
C SER A 798 8.33 -3.61 -31.60
N ASP A 799 8.51 -4.89 -31.36
CA ASP A 799 9.42 -5.46 -30.39
C ASP A 799 9.69 -6.91 -30.81
N GLY A 800 10.64 -7.58 -30.19
CA GLY A 800 10.90 -8.98 -30.49
C GLY A 800 9.66 -9.81 -30.23
N SER A 801 8.79 -10.01 -31.24
CA SER A 801 7.56 -10.73 -31.02
C SER A 801 7.95 -12.12 -30.51
N PRO A 802 7.42 -12.53 -29.34
CA PRO A 802 7.56 -13.89 -28.80
C PRO A 802 7.45 -14.97 -29.87
N PHE A 803 6.65 -14.69 -30.89
CA PHE A 803 6.29 -15.59 -31.96
C PHE A 803 7.48 -16.11 -32.78
N MET A 804 8.39 -15.24 -33.25
CA MET A 804 9.57 -15.71 -34.02
C MET A 804 10.51 -16.56 -33.15
N SER A 805 10.56 -16.31 -31.84
CA SER A 805 11.35 -17.10 -30.88
C SER A 805 10.70 -18.45 -30.50
N ILE A 806 9.37 -18.56 -30.57
CA ILE A 806 8.61 -19.79 -30.19
C ILE A 806 8.68 -20.85 -31.31
N MET A 807 8.86 -20.42 -32.57
CA MET A 807 8.78 -21.29 -33.75
C MET A 807 10.09 -22.06 -34.11
N ASP A 808 11.13 -21.94 -33.27
CA ASP A 808 12.43 -22.61 -33.42
C ASP A 808 12.52 -23.98 -32.69
N SER A 809 11.40 -24.52 -32.16
CA SER A 809 11.38 -25.74 -31.33
C SER A 809 10.91 -27.02 -32.04
N ASN A 810 11.60 -28.14 -31.78
CA ASN A 810 11.66 -29.36 -32.63
C ASN A 810 10.39 -30.24 -32.74
N GLU A 811 9.27 -30.02 -32.02
CA GLU A 811 8.23 -31.07 -31.88
C GLU A 811 6.75 -30.62 -31.97
N THR A 812 6.41 -29.45 -32.53
CA THR A 812 5.00 -29.01 -32.71
C THR A 812 4.61 -28.69 -34.17
N VAL A 813 5.19 -29.40 -35.12
CA VAL A 813 5.07 -29.14 -36.57
C VAL A 813 3.62 -29.30 -37.11
N LEU A 814 2.79 -30.14 -36.48
CA LEU A 814 1.46 -30.49 -37.01
C LEU A 814 0.34 -29.49 -36.65
N SER A 815 0.29 -29.00 -35.40
CA SER A 815 -0.71 -28.02 -34.96
C SER A 815 -0.44 -26.63 -35.54
N GLU A 816 0.84 -26.31 -35.76
CA GLU A 816 1.30 -25.07 -36.38
C GLU A 816 0.91 -25.00 -37.87
N ALA A 817 1.10 -26.08 -38.62
CA ALA A 817 0.78 -26.12 -40.05
C ALA A 817 -0.74 -25.99 -40.34
N GLY A 818 -1.60 -26.63 -39.54
CA GLY A 818 -3.06 -26.49 -39.68
C GLY A 818 -3.56 -25.07 -39.37
N PHE A 819 -3.01 -24.46 -38.31
CA PHE A 819 -3.27 -23.07 -37.95
C PHE A 819 -2.79 -22.08 -39.03
N LEU A 820 -1.61 -22.31 -39.60
CA LEU A 820 -1.08 -21.51 -40.69
C LEU A 820 -1.94 -21.60 -41.95
N LEU A 821 -2.34 -22.81 -42.38
CA LEU A 821 -3.22 -23.01 -43.54
C LEU A 821 -4.57 -22.31 -43.33
N TRP A 822 -5.13 -22.39 -42.12
CA TRP A 822 -6.34 -21.65 -41.76
C TRP A 822 -6.18 -20.14 -41.97
N ARG A 823 -5.10 -19.54 -41.45
CA ARG A 823 -4.86 -18.10 -41.60
C ARG A 823 -4.53 -17.71 -43.04
N LEU A 824 -3.76 -18.52 -43.78
CA LEU A 824 -3.48 -18.26 -45.21
C LEU A 824 -4.75 -18.30 -46.07
N LEU A 825 -5.66 -19.25 -45.84
CA LEU A 825 -6.95 -19.31 -46.53
C LEU A 825 -7.86 -18.14 -46.15
N ALA A 826 -7.77 -17.65 -44.91
CA ALA A 826 -8.52 -16.52 -44.39
C ALA A 826 -8.04 -15.17 -44.96
N VAL A 827 -6.72 -15.01 -45.14
CA VAL A 827 -6.05 -13.79 -45.64
C VAL A 827 -6.08 -13.71 -47.17
N GLY A 828 -5.75 -14.81 -47.87
CA GLY A 828 -6.00 -14.97 -49.30
C GLY A 828 -5.08 -14.23 -50.28
N GLU A 829 -3.92 -13.71 -49.85
CA GLU A 829 -2.99 -12.94 -50.71
C GLU A 829 -1.53 -13.44 -50.62
N GLY A 830 -0.80 -13.46 -51.75
CA GLY A 830 0.66 -13.66 -51.82
C GLY A 830 1.12 -14.90 -52.61
N ALA A 831 2.15 -14.74 -53.45
CA ALA A 831 2.64 -15.80 -54.36
C ALA A 831 3.10 -17.09 -53.66
N VAL A 832 3.69 -16.97 -52.47
CA VAL A 832 4.13 -18.12 -51.65
C VAL A 832 2.92 -18.82 -50.99
N ALA A 833 1.87 -18.07 -50.66
CA ALA A 833 0.62 -18.63 -50.15
C ALA A 833 -0.09 -19.42 -51.26
N GLU A 834 -0.13 -18.87 -52.47
CA GLU A 834 -0.66 -19.56 -53.67
C GLU A 834 0.13 -20.84 -53.98
N GLU A 835 1.47 -20.79 -53.89
CA GLU A 835 2.35 -21.95 -54.04
C GLU A 835 1.99 -23.05 -53.02
N LEU A 836 1.89 -22.71 -51.73
CA LEU A 836 1.56 -23.68 -50.67
C LEU A 836 0.13 -24.22 -50.78
N MET A 837 -0.84 -23.37 -51.09
CA MET A 837 -2.24 -23.77 -51.28
C MET A 837 -2.40 -24.69 -52.50
N GLY A 838 -1.65 -24.44 -53.58
CA GLY A 838 -1.63 -25.31 -54.76
C GLY A 838 -1.09 -26.72 -54.49
N MET A 839 -0.25 -26.88 -53.46
CA MET A 839 0.32 -28.15 -53.03
C MET A 839 -0.60 -28.95 -52.08
N ALA A 840 -1.68 -28.35 -51.56
CA ALA A 840 -2.59 -28.96 -50.60
C ALA A 840 -3.98 -29.26 -51.24
N PRO A 841 -4.26 -30.49 -51.70
CA PRO A 841 -5.56 -30.83 -52.28
C PRO A 841 -6.66 -30.93 -51.20
N GLY A 842 -7.87 -30.46 -51.53
CA GLY A 842 -9.05 -30.59 -50.65
C GLY A 842 -9.24 -29.45 -49.64
N LEU A 843 -8.67 -28.26 -49.91
CA LEU A 843 -8.83 -27.09 -49.06
C LEU A 843 -10.31 -26.62 -49.01
N PRO A 844 -10.82 -26.25 -47.82
CA PRO A 844 -12.17 -25.73 -47.67
C PRO A 844 -12.32 -24.32 -48.23
N GLU A 845 -13.53 -23.97 -48.67
CA GLU A 845 -13.83 -22.60 -49.09
C GLU A 845 -13.76 -21.61 -47.91
N ASN A 846 -13.32 -20.38 -48.15
CA ASN A 846 -13.09 -19.36 -47.12
C ASN A 846 -14.35 -19.10 -46.23
N HIS A 847 -15.56 -19.22 -46.79
CA HIS A 847 -16.80 -19.02 -46.03
C HIS A 847 -17.05 -20.10 -44.94
N ALA A 848 -16.44 -21.28 -45.09
CA ALA A 848 -16.52 -22.40 -44.15
C ALA A 848 -15.53 -22.29 -42.98
N LEU A 849 -14.59 -21.34 -43.01
CA LEU A 849 -13.57 -21.15 -41.98
C LEU A 849 -14.15 -20.49 -40.72
N ARG A 850 -13.66 -20.88 -39.54
CA ARG A 850 -13.93 -20.17 -38.27
C ARG A 850 -13.33 -18.76 -38.29
N VAL A 851 -13.98 -17.86 -37.56
CA VAL A 851 -13.51 -16.48 -37.32
C VAL A 851 -12.34 -16.50 -36.34
N GLY A 852 -11.24 -15.86 -36.72
CA GLY A 852 -10.04 -15.72 -35.88
C GLY A 852 -10.18 -14.59 -34.86
N ARG A 853 -9.66 -14.86 -33.65
CA ARG A 853 -9.58 -13.91 -32.55
C ARG A 853 -8.11 -13.68 -32.16
N PRO A 854 -7.71 -12.46 -31.77
CA PRO A 854 -6.36 -12.20 -31.28
C PRO A 854 -5.87 -13.15 -30.20
N THR A 855 -6.74 -13.55 -29.27
CA THR A 855 -6.42 -14.51 -28.21
C THR A 855 -6.17 -15.94 -28.70
N ASP A 856 -6.65 -16.34 -29.90
CA ASP A 856 -6.50 -17.71 -30.41
C ASP A 856 -5.03 -18.10 -30.56
N GLN A 857 -4.20 -17.19 -31.07
CA GLN A 857 -2.75 -17.42 -31.21
C GLN A 857 -2.08 -17.62 -29.84
N ILE A 858 -2.50 -16.86 -28.83
CA ILE A 858 -1.90 -16.91 -27.50
C ILE A 858 -2.29 -18.21 -26.79
N LEU A 859 -3.56 -18.61 -26.90
CA LEU A 859 -4.07 -19.85 -26.33
C LEU A 859 -3.46 -21.10 -26.99
N LEU A 860 -2.94 -20.99 -28.21
CA LEU A 860 -2.33 -22.11 -28.95
C LEU A 860 -0.81 -22.24 -28.76
N PHE A 861 -0.10 -21.13 -28.55
CA PHE A 861 1.37 -21.10 -28.62
C PHE A 861 2.06 -20.63 -27.31
N SER A 862 1.37 -20.66 -26.15
CA SER A 862 1.84 -20.07 -24.88
C SER A 862 3.06 -20.71 -24.18
N SER A 863 3.64 -21.80 -24.68
CA SER A 863 4.74 -22.52 -23.99
C SER A 863 6.12 -22.03 -24.42
N TYR A 864 6.77 -21.17 -23.62
CA TYR A 864 8.21 -20.95 -23.72
C TYR A 864 8.97 -22.18 -23.20
N GLY A 865 9.74 -22.83 -24.08
CA GLY A 865 10.89 -23.65 -23.67
C GLY A 865 10.70 -25.17 -23.55
N THR A 866 9.50 -25.74 -23.64
CA THR A 866 9.35 -27.21 -23.82
C THR A 866 8.25 -27.55 -24.81
N CYS A 867 8.63 -28.38 -25.78
CA CYS A 867 7.83 -28.95 -26.84
C CYS A 867 6.58 -29.71 -26.35
N ALA A 868 5.40 -29.11 -26.51
CA ALA A 868 4.06 -29.69 -26.66
C ALA A 868 3.04 -28.62 -26.22
N VAL A 869 1.91 -28.47 -26.91
CA VAL A 869 0.77 -27.66 -26.41
C VAL A 869 0.34 -28.25 -25.06
N ARG A 870 0.68 -27.55 -23.98
CA ARG A 870 0.48 -27.98 -22.61
C ARG A 870 -0.82 -27.39 -22.09
N LEU A 871 -1.80 -28.25 -21.77
CA LEU A 871 -3.12 -27.88 -21.27
C LEU A 871 -3.01 -26.98 -20.03
N ASP A 872 -2.06 -27.28 -19.14
CA ASP A 872 -1.74 -26.50 -17.94
C ASP A 872 -1.30 -25.06 -18.25
N SER A 873 -0.40 -24.88 -19.22
CA SER A 873 0.10 -23.56 -19.61
C SER A 873 -1.01 -22.71 -20.24
N SER A 874 -1.85 -23.34 -21.05
CA SER A 874 -2.90 -22.66 -21.81
C SER A 874 -4.13 -22.34 -20.97
N LEU A 875 -4.46 -23.17 -19.99
CA LEU A 875 -5.46 -22.86 -18.96
C LEU A 875 -4.99 -21.74 -18.02
N SER A 876 -3.71 -21.72 -17.66
CA SER A 876 -3.11 -20.62 -16.88
C SER A 876 -3.19 -19.29 -17.63
N VAL A 877 -2.77 -19.29 -18.90
CA VAL A 877 -2.86 -18.12 -19.78
C VAL A 877 -4.32 -17.71 -20.02
N GLY A 878 -5.20 -18.68 -20.27
CA GLY A 878 -6.63 -18.44 -20.41
C GLY A 878 -7.24 -17.76 -19.18
N ARG A 879 -6.88 -18.21 -17.97
CA ARG A 879 -7.31 -17.53 -16.72
C ARG A 879 -6.78 -16.11 -16.62
N SER A 880 -5.53 -15.89 -16.98
CA SER A 880 -4.93 -14.54 -17.01
C SER A 880 -5.65 -13.61 -18.01
N LEU A 881 -6.20 -14.16 -19.09
CA LEU A 881 -7.03 -13.48 -20.08
C LEU A 881 -8.52 -13.46 -19.70
N GLY A 882 -8.90 -13.94 -18.52
CA GLY A 882 -10.28 -13.92 -18.03
C GLY A 882 -11.19 -15.01 -18.61
N PHE A 883 -10.64 -16.02 -19.27
CA PHE A 883 -11.41 -17.19 -19.71
C PHE A 883 -11.57 -18.22 -18.59
N SER A 884 -12.73 -18.88 -18.54
CA SER A 884 -12.90 -20.12 -17.76
C SER A 884 -12.17 -21.28 -18.41
N GLY A 885 -11.80 -22.30 -17.63
CA GLY A 885 -11.15 -23.48 -18.19
C GLY A 885 -12.01 -24.16 -19.27
N HIS A 886 -13.32 -24.16 -19.08
CA HIS A 886 -14.29 -24.61 -20.09
C HIS A 886 -14.19 -23.81 -21.40
N SER A 887 -14.13 -22.48 -21.33
CA SER A 887 -14.09 -21.62 -22.53
C SER A 887 -12.82 -21.83 -23.34
N VAL A 888 -11.68 -22.06 -22.67
CA VAL A 888 -10.40 -22.38 -23.33
C VAL A 888 -10.47 -23.71 -24.06
N VAL A 889 -10.97 -24.76 -23.38
CA VAL A 889 -11.09 -26.10 -23.97
C VAL A 889 -12.09 -26.12 -25.13
N GLN A 890 -13.23 -25.45 -24.96
CA GLN A 890 -14.20 -25.29 -26.03
C GLN A 890 -13.57 -24.59 -27.24
N ARG A 891 -12.83 -23.50 -27.00
CA ARG A 891 -12.17 -22.77 -28.08
C ARG A 891 -11.09 -23.63 -28.78
N TRP A 892 -10.36 -24.46 -28.05
CA TRP A 892 -9.42 -25.42 -28.64
C TRP A 892 -10.08 -26.46 -29.53
N ASN A 893 -11.20 -27.02 -29.09
CA ASN A 893 -11.99 -27.96 -29.89
C ASN A 893 -12.47 -27.28 -31.19
N GLU A 894 -12.93 -26.03 -31.10
CA GLU A 894 -13.30 -25.21 -32.27
C GLU A 894 -12.12 -24.94 -33.21
N LEU A 895 -10.90 -24.86 -32.68
CA LEU A 895 -9.64 -24.64 -33.42
C LEU A 895 -8.97 -25.94 -33.90
N GLY A 896 -9.64 -27.09 -33.80
CA GLY A 896 -9.13 -28.35 -34.35
C GLY A 896 -7.92 -28.93 -33.60
N VAL A 897 -7.63 -28.40 -32.41
CA VAL A 897 -6.66 -29.00 -31.48
C VAL A 897 -7.33 -30.18 -30.82
N VAL A 898 -6.87 -31.39 -31.14
CA VAL A 898 -7.33 -32.62 -30.50
C VAL A 898 -6.27 -33.01 -29.45
N PRO A 899 -6.43 -32.69 -28.16
CA PRO A 899 -5.72 -33.45 -27.15
C PRO A 899 -6.20 -34.89 -27.33
N GLY A 900 -5.28 -35.83 -27.59
CA GLY A 900 -5.64 -37.22 -27.90
C GLY A 900 -6.77 -37.73 -26.98
N ASP A 901 -7.92 -37.97 -27.60
CA ASP A 901 -9.17 -38.52 -27.06
C ASP A 901 -9.56 -38.08 -25.62
N LEU A 902 -10.15 -36.89 -25.50
CA LEU A 902 -10.84 -36.42 -24.28
C LEU A 902 -12.36 -36.39 -24.43
N SER A 903 -12.94 -37.31 -25.20
CA SER A 903 -14.39 -37.38 -25.38
C SER A 903 -15.08 -38.05 -24.17
N GLY A 904 -15.72 -37.25 -23.30
CA GLY A 904 -16.76 -37.73 -22.37
C GLY A 904 -16.55 -37.54 -20.85
N ARG A 905 -15.44 -36.96 -20.37
CA ARG A 905 -15.16 -36.76 -18.92
C ARG A 905 -14.82 -35.31 -18.53
N GLU A 906 -15.21 -34.37 -19.38
CA GLU A 906 -14.84 -32.94 -19.35
C GLU A 906 -15.29 -32.20 -18.08
N SER A 907 -16.48 -32.48 -17.54
CA SER A 907 -17.10 -31.63 -16.50
C SER A 907 -16.44 -31.70 -15.11
N ARG A 908 -15.87 -32.84 -14.70
CA ARG A 908 -15.33 -33.02 -13.32
C ARG A 908 -13.91 -32.50 -13.15
N ILE A 909 -13.07 -32.64 -14.17
CA ILE A 909 -11.68 -32.14 -14.16
C ILE A 909 -11.69 -30.61 -14.26
N ILE A 910 -12.59 -30.05 -15.08
CA ILE A 910 -12.76 -28.60 -15.25
C ILE A 910 -13.28 -27.95 -13.95
N SER A 911 -14.26 -28.56 -13.25
CA SER A 911 -14.73 -28.08 -11.94
C SER A 911 -13.64 -28.15 -10.86
N LEU A 912 -12.88 -29.24 -10.77
CA LEU A 912 -11.79 -29.38 -9.79
C LEU A 912 -10.65 -28.38 -10.02
N LEU A 913 -10.42 -27.97 -11.26
CA LEU A 913 -9.44 -26.94 -11.59
C LEU A 913 -9.94 -25.54 -11.23
N ASP A 914 -11.21 -25.24 -11.47
CA ASP A 914 -11.80 -23.90 -11.22
C ASP A 914 -12.13 -23.65 -9.72
N ASP A 915 -12.32 -24.69 -8.90
CA ASP A 915 -12.73 -24.56 -7.48
C ASP A 915 -11.57 -24.46 -6.45
N HIS A 916 -10.32 -24.76 -6.81
CA HIS A 916 -9.19 -24.73 -5.87
C HIS A 916 -8.13 -23.68 -6.22
N GLU A 917 -7.57 -23.03 -5.20
CA GLU A 917 -6.31 -22.28 -5.24
C GLU A 917 -5.14 -23.21 -5.64
N GLY A 918 -5.11 -23.61 -6.90
CA GLY A 918 -4.22 -24.61 -7.49
C GLY A 918 -2.78 -24.12 -7.66
N ARG A 919 -2.20 -23.55 -6.60
CA ARG A 919 -0.76 -23.25 -6.55
C ARG A 919 0.08 -24.53 -6.42
N ASP A 920 -0.42 -25.58 -5.76
CA ASP A 920 0.45 -26.71 -5.36
C ASP A 920 0.33 -27.99 -6.21
N LEU A 921 -0.65 -28.10 -7.10
CA LEU A 921 -0.83 -29.31 -7.92
C LEU A 921 -0.03 -29.33 -9.24
N LEU A 922 0.45 -28.18 -9.72
CA LEU A 922 0.91 -28.05 -11.11
C LEU A 922 2.29 -27.39 -11.31
N PHE A 923 3.05 -27.12 -10.24
CA PHE A 923 4.35 -26.44 -10.37
C PHE A 923 5.52 -27.33 -10.81
N SER A 924 5.34 -28.63 -11.09
CA SER A 924 6.44 -29.44 -11.61
C SER A 924 5.97 -30.66 -12.41
N GLY A 925 5.86 -30.48 -13.73
CA GLY A 925 5.68 -31.55 -14.72
C GLY A 925 4.24 -31.97 -14.95
N GLY A 926 3.61 -31.40 -15.98
CA GLY A 926 2.23 -31.65 -16.36
C GLY A 926 1.87 -33.15 -16.44
N VAL A 927 0.72 -33.48 -15.88
CA VAL A 927 0.10 -34.80 -16.05
C VAL A 927 -0.54 -34.84 -17.44
N VAL A 928 0.09 -35.57 -18.37
CA VAL A 928 -0.51 -35.89 -19.67
C VAL A 928 -1.56 -36.97 -19.43
N LEU A 929 -2.83 -36.59 -19.37
CA LEU A 929 -3.95 -37.52 -19.13
C LEU A 929 -4.36 -38.34 -20.38
N SER A 930 -3.67 -38.18 -21.51
CA SER A 930 -3.99 -38.84 -22.78
C SER A 930 -3.08 -40.04 -23.12
N GLY A 931 -2.40 -40.65 -22.15
CA GLY A 931 -1.49 -41.80 -22.41
C GLY A 931 -1.26 -42.72 -21.21
N ARG A 932 -0.52 -43.83 -21.44
CA ARG A 932 -0.03 -44.72 -20.37
C ARG A 932 0.67 -43.87 -19.30
N VAL A 933 0.15 -43.85 -18.08
CA VAL A 933 0.71 -42.99 -17.01
C VAL A 933 2.16 -43.39 -16.75
N ARG A 934 3.07 -42.43 -16.85
CA ARG A 934 4.49 -42.69 -16.63
C ARG A 934 4.69 -43.05 -15.15
N PRO A 935 5.58 -44.00 -14.82
CA PRO A 935 5.84 -44.37 -13.43
C PRO A 935 6.22 -43.17 -12.53
N VAL A 936 6.82 -42.11 -13.09
CA VAL A 936 7.17 -40.87 -12.38
C VAL A 936 5.95 -40.02 -12.00
N ASP A 937 4.93 -39.96 -12.86
CA ASP A 937 3.70 -39.19 -12.62
C ASP A 937 2.82 -39.91 -11.59
N LEU A 938 2.82 -41.25 -11.64
CA LEU A 938 2.15 -42.11 -10.66
C LEU A 938 2.75 -41.96 -9.26
N ALA A 939 4.08 -41.85 -9.15
CA ALA A 939 4.77 -41.61 -7.88
C ALA A 939 4.44 -40.23 -7.28
N GLN A 940 4.22 -39.22 -8.12
CA GLN A 940 3.82 -37.89 -7.68
C GLN A 940 2.39 -37.89 -7.11
N VAL A 941 1.45 -38.57 -7.78
CA VAL A 941 0.06 -38.71 -7.29
C VAL A 941 0.02 -39.49 -5.97
N ALA A 942 0.81 -40.56 -5.85
CA ALA A 942 0.96 -41.32 -4.61
C ALA A 942 1.38 -40.43 -3.43
N ARG A 943 2.38 -39.57 -3.64
CA ARG A 943 2.88 -38.66 -2.59
C ARG A 943 1.90 -37.53 -2.25
N VAL A 944 1.30 -36.87 -3.26
CA VAL A 944 0.37 -35.74 -3.06
C VAL A 944 -0.88 -36.17 -2.29
N LEU A 945 -1.33 -37.40 -2.54
CA LEU A 945 -2.46 -37.99 -1.84
C LEU A 945 -2.04 -38.78 -0.59
N GLU A 946 -0.73 -38.84 -0.28
CA GLU A 946 -0.12 -39.63 0.81
C GLU A 946 -0.55 -41.12 0.82
N ILE A 947 -0.64 -41.73 -0.36
CA ILE A 947 -1.01 -43.13 -0.58
C ILE A 947 0.14 -43.92 -1.22
N SER A 948 0.06 -45.26 -1.19
CA SER A 948 1.04 -46.12 -1.85
C SER A 948 0.98 -46.02 -3.38
N LEU A 949 2.06 -46.41 -4.09
CA LEU A 949 2.08 -46.50 -5.55
C LEU A 949 0.97 -47.41 -6.12
N SER A 950 0.61 -48.45 -5.37
CA SER A 950 -0.49 -49.37 -5.72
C SER A 950 -1.85 -48.69 -5.59
N GLU A 951 -2.07 -47.93 -4.52
CA GLU A 951 -3.30 -47.15 -4.31
C GLU A 951 -3.41 -45.99 -5.29
N ALA A 952 -2.32 -45.29 -5.59
CA ALA A 952 -2.27 -44.28 -6.64
C ALA A 952 -2.57 -44.89 -8.01
N SER A 953 -2.08 -46.10 -8.28
CA SER A 953 -2.38 -46.84 -9.51
C SER A 953 -3.85 -47.19 -9.58
N GLY A 954 -4.44 -47.65 -8.47
CA GLY A 954 -5.88 -47.87 -8.33
C GLY A 954 -6.69 -46.59 -8.54
N TYR A 955 -6.27 -45.48 -7.95
CA TYR A 955 -6.90 -44.17 -8.06
C TYR A 955 -6.87 -43.65 -9.51
N ILE A 956 -5.71 -43.69 -10.16
CA ILE A 956 -5.54 -43.28 -11.56
C ILE A 956 -6.29 -44.20 -12.53
N ARG A 957 -6.31 -45.52 -12.29
CA ARG A 957 -7.13 -46.47 -13.05
C ARG A 957 -8.63 -46.20 -12.86
N SER A 958 -9.05 -45.78 -11.66
CA SER A 958 -10.45 -45.38 -11.40
C SER A 958 -10.84 -44.11 -12.17
N LEU A 959 -9.87 -43.25 -12.49
CA LEU A 959 -10.00 -42.11 -13.40
C LEU A 959 -9.90 -42.52 -14.89
N GLY A 960 -9.79 -43.83 -15.17
CA GLY A 960 -9.77 -44.51 -16.47
C GLY A 960 -8.48 -44.36 -17.28
N ALA A 961 -7.37 -43.98 -16.66
CA ALA A 961 -6.07 -43.99 -17.33
C ALA A 961 -5.44 -45.40 -17.29
N VAL A 962 -4.74 -45.77 -18.37
CA VAL A 962 -4.06 -47.07 -18.48
C VAL A 962 -2.71 -47.01 -17.77
N VAL A 963 -2.56 -47.70 -16.64
CA VAL A 963 -1.26 -47.86 -15.96
C VAL A 963 -0.64 -49.18 -16.40
N SER A 964 0.53 -49.14 -17.05
CA SER A 964 1.25 -50.32 -17.58
C SER A 964 1.36 -51.44 -16.53
N GLU A 965 1.01 -52.69 -16.89
CA GLU A 965 1.27 -53.86 -16.05
C GLU A 965 2.75 -54.28 -16.15
N GLY A 966 3.38 -54.62 -15.02
CA GLY A 966 4.82 -54.91 -14.90
C GLY A 966 5.60 -53.99 -13.95
N VAL A 967 4.96 -53.43 -12.93
CA VAL A 967 5.59 -52.53 -11.93
C VAL A 967 6.14 -53.36 -10.76
N GLU A 968 7.22 -54.10 -10.99
CA GLU A 968 7.95 -54.83 -9.94
C GLU A 968 9.46 -54.59 -10.06
N ILE A 969 9.87 -53.32 -10.01
CA ILE A 969 11.20 -53.00 -9.50
C ILE A 969 10.96 -52.46 -8.09
N GLU A 970 11.59 -53.06 -7.08
CA GLU A 970 11.68 -52.49 -5.73
C GLU A 970 12.48 -51.17 -5.80
N ALA A 971 11.86 -50.12 -6.32
CA ALA A 971 12.36 -48.76 -6.20
C ALA A 971 12.18 -48.36 -4.74
N SER A 972 13.30 -48.20 -4.02
CA SER A 972 13.25 -47.75 -2.64
C SER A 972 12.74 -46.30 -2.57
N GLY A 973 12.21 -45.87 -1.42
CA GLY A 973 11.83 -44.47 -1.22
C GLY A 973 12.95 -43.47 -1.54
N ARG A 974 14.22 -43.89 -1.40
CA ARG A 974 15.39 -43.08 -1.80
C ARG A 974 15.57 -42.97 -3.31
N ASP A 975 15.23 -44.02 -4.08
CA ASP A 975 15.31 -44.00 -5.54
C ASP A 975 14.29 -43.00 -6.12
N VAL A 976 13.08 -42.98 -5.56
CA VAL A 976 12.00 -42.05 -5.96
C VAL A 976 12.33 -40.60 -5.54
N GLU A 977 12.81 -40.39 -4.32
CA GLU A 977 13.23 -39.07 -3.83
C GLU A 977 14.39 -38.49 -4.65
N PHE A 978 15.36 -39.32 -5.04
CA PHE A 978 16.47 -38.90 -5.88
C PHE A 978 16.00 -38.51 -7.30
N ILE A 979 15.16 -39.33 -7.93
CA ILE A 979 14.60 -39.04 -9.25
C ILE A 979 13.76 -37.75 -9.20
N ARG A 980 13.00 -37.51 -8.13
CA ARG A 980 12.28 -36.26 -7.88
C ARG A 980 13.23 -35.06 -7.78
N LYS A 981 14.29 -35.17 -6.95
CA LYS A 981 15.30 -34.10 -6.79
C LYS A 981 16.03 -33.76 -8.08
N VAL A 982 16.18 -34.72 -8.98
CA VAL A 982 16.92 -34.51 -10.23
C VAL A 982 16.01 -34.07 -11.39
N ILE A 983 14.72 -34.42 -11.37
CA ILE A 983 13.75 -34.06 -12.42
C ILE A 983 12.97 -32.78 -12.10
N TYR A 984 12.64 -32.52 -10.82
CA TYR A 984 11.64 -31.52 -10.44
C TYR A 984 12.12 -30.42 -9.48
N GLU A 985 13.10 -30.69 -8.62
CA GLU A 985 13.84 -29.61 -7.96
C GLU A 985 14.89 -29.14 -8.96
N ASP A 986 14.75 -27.93 -9.51
CA ASP A 986 15.81 -27.24 -10.23
C ASP A 986 17.00 -27.03 -9.26
N PHE A 987 17.75 -28.10 -8.98
CA PHE A 987 19.09 -27.93 -8.47
C PHE A 987 19.87 -27.25 -9.58
N GLY A 988 20.28 -25.99 -9.31
CA GLY A 988 21.11 -25.15 -10.17
C GLY A 988 22.49 -25.74 -10.49
N TRP A 989 22.52 -26.90 -11.14
CA TRP A 989 23.72 -27.58 -11.62
C TRP A 989 24.00 -27.24 -13.08
N GLY A 990 23.77 -25.98 -13.46
CA GLY A 990 24.22 -25.43 -14.75
C GLY A 990 25.74 -25.48 -14.97
N LYS A 991 26.54 -25.91 -13.97
CA LYS A 991 28.00 -26.14 -14.10
C LYS A 991 28.56 -27.34 -13.29
N LYS A 992 27.75 -28.11 -12.54
CA LYS A 992 28.24 -29.14 -11.59
C LYS A 992 27.28 -30.34 -11.40
N ALA A 993 26.63 -30.83 -12.46
CA ALA A 993 25.89 -32.09 -12.37
C ALA A 993 26.86 -33.23 -11.98
N PRO A 994 26.51 -34.09 -11.01
CA PRO A 994 27.38 -35.19 -10.58
C PRO A 994 27.52 -36.21 -11.73
N SER A 995 28.70 -36.85 -11.83
CA SER A 995 28.90 -37.92 -12.81
C SER A 995 28.09 -39.16 -12.43
N LEU A 996 27.80 -40.01 -13.42
CA LEU A 996 27.11 -41.29 -13.22
C LEU A 996 27.74 -42.11 -12.07
N PHE A 997 29.06 -42.10 -11.95
CA PHE A 997 29.80 -42.79 -10.89
C PHE A 997 29.57 -42.21 -9.50
N ALA A 998 29.44 -40.89 -9.38
CA ALA A 998 29.13 -40.25 -8.10
C ALA A 998 27.72 -40.60 -7.63
N VAL A 999 26.76 -40.65 -8.57
CA VAL A 999 25.37 -41.04 -8.30
C VAL A 999 25.25 -42.54 -7.97
N SER A 1000 25.94 -43.39 -8.74
CA SER A 1000 26.06 -44.82 -8.49
C SER A 1000 26.55 -45.11 -7.06
N ARG A 1001 27.60 -44.41 -6.60
CA ARG A 1001 28.12 -44.54 -5.23
C ARG A 1001 27.13 -44.07 -4.16
N PHE A 1002 26.39 -43.00 -4.42
CA PHE A 1002 25.42 -42.45 -3.47
C PHE A 1002 24.21 -43.39 -3.27
N LEU A 1003 23.73 -44.01 -4.34
CA LEU A 1003 22.58 -44.92 -4.31
C LEU A 1003 22.97 -46.38 -4.03
N GLY A 1004 24.26 -46.70 -4.02
CA GLY A 1004 24.74 -48.06 -3.78
C GLY A 1004 24.38 -49.04 -4.91
N ARG A 1005 24.20 -48.55 -6.14
CA ARG A 1005 23.86 -49.33 -7.34
C ARG A 1005 24.97 -49.19 -8.38
N SER A 1006 25.18 -50.19 -9.22
CA SER A 1006 26.12 -50.07 -10.35
C SER A 1006 25.64 -49.03 -11.38
N PRO A 1007 26.54 -48.42 -12.18
CA PRO A 1007 26.17 -47.48 -13.24
C PRO A 1007 25.15 -48.04 -14.24
N GLY A 1008 25.30 -49.32 -14.63
CA GLY A 1008 24.36 -50.01 -15.52
C GLY A 1008 22.97 -50.19 -14.90
N GLU A 1009 22.88 -50.57 -13.62
CA GLU A 1009 21.59 -50.67 -12.90
C GLU A 1009 20.91 -49.31 -12.76
N LEU A 1010 21.68 -48.24 -12.54
CA LEU A 1010 21.13 -46.88 -12.49
C LEU A 1010 20.59 -46.42 -13.84
N CYS A 1011 21.33 -46.68 -14.93
CA CYS A 1011 20.85 -46.37 -16.27
C CYS A 1011 19.58 -47.16 -16.62
N GLY A 1012 19.53 -48.45 -16.27
CA GLY A 1012 18.31 -49.27 -16.42
C GLY A 1012 17.13 -48.74 -15.61
N LEU A 1013 17.37 -48.24 -14.40
CA LEU A 1013 16.34 -47.57 -13.58
C LEU A 1013 15.85 -46.28 -14.25
N LEU A 1014 16.75 -45.42 -14.73
CA LEU A 1014 16.38 -44.18 -15.43
C LEU A 1014 15.66 -44.46 -16.76
N GLU A 1015 16.02 -45.55 -17.45
CA GLU A 1015 15.37 -45.98 -18.68
C GLU A 1015 13.95 -46.49 -18.40
N TYR A 1016 13.77 -47.22 -17.29
CA TYR A 1016 12.47 -47.61 -16.78
C TYR A 1016 11.55 -46.39 -16.52
N PHE A 1017 12.10 -45.30 -15.97
CA PHE A 1017 11.36 -44.04 -15.80
C PHE A 1017 11.28 -43.17 -17.08
N ARG A 1018 11.77 -43.66 -18.22
CA ARG A 1018 11.82 -42.96 -19.52
C ARG A 1018 12.60 -41.63 -19.47
N CYS A 1019 13.57 -41.50 -18.57
CA CYS A 1019 14.37 -40.30 -18.37
C CYS A 1019 15.55 -40.21 -19.35
N GLY A 1020 15.29 -40.40 -20.65
CA GLY A 1020 16.32 -40.51 -21.69
C GLY A 1020 17.27 -39.31 -21.77
N GLY A 1021 16.74 -38.10 -21.55
CA GLY A 1021 17.57 -36.88 -21.49
C GLY A 1021 18.56 -36.87 -20.33
N LEU A 1022 18.15 -37.42 -19.18
CA LEU A 1022 18.99 -37.51 -17.99
C LEU A 1022 20.06 -38.60 -18.13
N ILE A 1023 19.70 -39.74 -18.72
CA ILE A 1023 20.64 -40.79 -19.10
C ILE A 1023 21.71 -40.18 -20.00
N LYS A 1024 21.31 -39.47 -21.06
CA LYS A 1024 22.22 -38.79 -21.99
C LYS A 1024 23.16 -37.83 -21.27
N LEU A 1025 22.67 -37.05 -20.31
CA LEU A 1025 23.49 -36.08 -19.55
C LEU A 1025 24.51 -36.78 -18.63
N LEU A 1026 24.07 -37.77 -17.85
CA LEU A 1026 24.89 -38.46 -16.85
C LEU A 1026 25.94 -39.36 -17.51
N THR A 1027 25.57 -40.11 -18.56
CA THR A 1027 26.50 -40.97 -19.31
C THR A 1027 27.51 -40.14 -20.09
N ARG A 1028 27.11 -39.02 -20.72
CA ARG A 1028 28.01 -38.04 -21.35
C ARG A 1028 29.07 -37.55 -20.36
N ARG A 1029 28.67 -37.16 -19.15
CA ARG A 1029 29.62 -36.63 -18.15
C ARG A 1029 30.58 -37.71 -17.65
N ALA A 1030 30.06 -38.91 -17.37
CA ALA A 1030 30.86 -40.05 -16.92
C ALA A 1030 31.91 -40.47 -17.95
N LEU A 1031 31.52 -40.51 -19.22
CA LEU A 1031 32.43 -40.80 -20.33
C LEU A 1031 33.55 -39.75 -20.44
N LEU A 1032 33.20 -38.45 -20.34
CA LEU A 1032 34.20 -37.38 -20.34
C LEU A 1032 35.16 -37.51 -19.16
N ASP A 1033 34.67 -37.85 -17.97
CA ASP A 1033 35.52 -38.04 -16.80
C ASP A 1033 36.48 -39.23 -16.99
N VAL A 1034 36.03 -40.35 -17.58
CA VAL A 1034 36.89 -41.52 -17.87
C VAL A 1034 37.96 -41.18 -18.93
N CYS A 1035 37.58 -40.50 -20.02
CA CYS A 1035 38.51 -40.19 -21.11
C CYS A 1035 39.66 -39.26 -20.66
N PHE A 1036 39.38 -38.33 -19.75
CA PHE A 1036 40.34 -37.32 -19.27
C PHE A 1036 40.98 -37.63 -17.91
N ASP A 1037 40.70 -38.79 -17.28
CA ASP A 1037 41.35 -39.17 -16.02
C ASP A 1037 42.78 -39.70 -16.24
N GLY A 1038 43.77 -38.86 -15.93
CA GLY A 1038 45.19 -39.19 -16.08
C GLY A 1038 45.69 -40.29 -15.13
N SER A 1039 44.91 -40.65 -14.09
CA SER A 1039 45.28 -41.69 -13.13
C SER A 1039 44.96 -43.11 -13.60
N LEU A 1040 44.07 -43.26 -14.60
CA LEU A 1040 43.68 -44.55 -15.14
C LEU A 1040 44.68 -45.03 -16.21
N SER A 1041 44.99 -46.32 -16.23
CA SER A 1041 45.55 -46.97 -17.42
C SER A 1041 44.49 -47.09 -18.52
N ASP A 1042 44.93 -47.28 -19.76
CA ASP A 1042 43.99 -47.34 -20.89
C ASP A 1042 43.06 -48.57 -20.81
N SER A 1043 43.52 -49.67 -20.19
CA SER A 1043 42.67 -50.85 -19.90
C SER A 1043 41.62 -50.58 -18.83
N GLU A 1044 41.94 -49.81 -17.78
CA GLU A 1044 40.99 -49.44 -16.72
C GLU A 1044 39.93 -48.44 -17.22
N ALA A 1045 40.34 -47.52 -18.10
CA ALA A 1045 39.42 -46.59 -18.75
C ALA A 1045 38.38 -47.34 -19.61
N VAL A 1046 38.82 -48.30 -20.43
CA VAL A 1046 37.92 -49.16 -21.22
C VAL A 1046 37.00 -49.97 -20.32
N GLY A 1047 37.53 -50.57 -19.25
CA GLY A 1047 36.72 -51.32 -18.28
C GLY A 1047 35.58 -50.51 -17.67
N LYS A 1048 35.85 -49.28 -17.24
CA LYS A 1048 34.83 -48.37 -16.68
C LYS A 1048 33.81 -47.90 -17.73
N CYS A 1049 34.22 -47.69 -18.97
CA CYS A 1049 33.29 -47.34 -20.06
C CYS A 1049 32.27 -48.47 -20.32
N LEU A 1050 32.70 -49.73 -20.26
CA LEU A 1050 31.83 -50.89 -20.52
C LEU A 1050 30.68 -51.02 -19.52
N GLU A 1051 30.81 -50.51 -18.29
CA GLU A 1051 29.76 -50.56 -17.26
C GLU A 1051 28.47 -49.80 -17.63
N PHE A 1052 28.54 -48.86 -18.58
CA PHE A 1052 27.39 -48.06 -19.02
C PHE A 1052 27.33 -47.86 -20.54
N ALA A 1053 28.18 -48.57 -21.31
CA ALA A 1053 28.35 -48.39 -22.74
C ALA A 1053 27.04 -48.59 -23.53
N ASP A 1054 26.23 -49.59 -23.15
CA ASP A 1054 24.95 -49.91 -23.80
C ASP A 1054 23.93 -48.77 -23.71
N PHE A 1055 24.12 -47.83 -22.77
CA PHE A 1055 23.22 -46.71 -22.50
C PHE A 1055 23.75 -45.37 -23.03
N ILE A 1056 24.85 -45.37 -23.79
CA ILE A 1056 25.40 -44.16 -24.42
C ILE A 1056 24.70 -43.94 -25.78
N PRO A 1057 23.83 -42.92 -25.92
CA PRO A 1057 23.18 -42.67 -27.21
C PRO A 1057 24.20 -42.26 -28.28
N ALA A 1058 23.99 -42.64 -29.54
CA ALA A 1058 24.82 -42.15 -30.64
C ALA A 1058 24.78 -40.61 -30.71
N GLY A 1059 25.95 -39.96 -30.76
CA GLY A 1059 26.04 -38.48 -30.78
C GLY A 1059 25.70 -37.81 -29.43
N SER A 1060 25.95 -38.50 -28.31
CA SER A 1060 25.71 -37.99 -26.96
C SER A 1060 26.76 -36.99 -26.47
N VAL A 1061 27.97 -37.02 -27.02
CA VAL A 1061 29.03 -36.06 -26.72
C VAL A 1061 29.06 -34.97 -27.77
N GLU A 1062 29.06 -33.71 -27.35
CA GLU A 1062 29.27 -32.56 -28.26
C GLU A 1062 30.74 -32.15 -28.33
N TYR A 1063 31.14 -31.56 -29.45
CA TYR A 1063 32.51 -31.08 -29.64
C TYR A 1063 32.93 -30.06 -28.56
N VAL A 1064 32.03 -29.16 -28.15
CA VAL A 1064 32.26 -28.12 -27.12
C VAL A 1064 32.70 -28.71 -25.77
N ASP A 1065 32.07 -29.82 -25.38
CA ASP A 1065 32.31 -30.44 -24.07
C ASP A 1065 33.60 -31.25 -24.04
N PHE A 1066 33.94 -31.89 -25.17
CA PHE A 1066 35.14 -32.73 -25.29
C PHE A 1066 36.41 -31.90 -25.50
N LEU A 1067 36.41 -30.98 -26.48
CA LEU A 1067 37.55 -30.11 -26.78
C LEU A 1067 37.82 -29.13 -25.62
N GLY A 1068 36.76 -28.61 -24.98
CA GLY A 1068 36.87 -27.67 -23.87
C GLY A 1068 37.56 -28.23 -22.62
N LYS A 1069 37.44 -29.55 -22.36
CA LYS A 1069 38.11 -30.29 -21.28
C LYS A 1069 39.54 -30.72 -21.64
N GLY A 1070 39.78 -31.16 -22.87
CA GLY A 1070 41.09 -31.68 -23.33
C GLY A 1070 42.24 -30.68 -23.36
N SER A 1071 41.98 -29.40 -23.13
CA SER A 1071 42.99 -28.35 -23.02
C SER A 1071 43.72 -28.29 -21.66
N ARG A 1072 43.31 -29.05 -20.62
CA ARG A 1072 43.83 -28.87 -19.25
C ARG A 1072 44.33 -30.11 -18.49
N GLU A 1073 43.83 -31.32 -18.74
CA GLU A 1073 43.99 -32.44 -17.78
C GLU A 1073 44.83 -33.62 -18.34
N VAL A 1074 44.63 -34.00 -19.61
CA VAL A 1074 45.37 -35.06 -20.36
C VAL A 1074 45.56 -34.58 -21.80
N GLY A 1075 46.69 -34.87 -22.44
CA GLY A 1075 46.93 -34.46 -23.82
C GLY A 1075 45.81 -34.93 -24.77
N LEU A 1076 45.23 -34.01 -25.55
CA LEU A 1076 44.06 -34.23 -26.42
C LEU A 1076 44.17 -35.49 -27.28
N LYS A 1077 45.37 -35.82 -27.76
CA LYS A 1077 45.67 -37.05 -28.51
C LYS A 1077 45.30 -38.33 -27.74
N ARG A 1078 45.70 -38.42 -26.47
CA ARG A 1078 45.45 -39.59 -25.61
C ARG A 1078 43.97 -39.70 -25.23
N ALA A 1079 43.28 -38.58 -25.05
CA ALA A 1079 41.84 -38.59 -24.79
C ALA A 1079 41.01 -39.03 -26.00
N ILE A 1080 41.41 -38.63 -27.22
CA ILE A 1080 40.79 -39.10 -28.47
C ILE A 1080 40.99 -40.61 -28.64
N GLU A 1081 42.19 -41.12 -28.36
CA GLU A 1081 42.48 -42.57 -28.39
C GLU A 1081 41.56 -43.33 -27.42
N ARG A 1082 41.35 -42.82 -26.21
CA ARG A 1082 40.41 -43.40 -25.24
C ARG A 1082 38.94 -43.31 -25.67
N LEU A 1083 38.51 -42.19 -26.25
CA LEU A 1083 37.15 -42.03 -26.76
C LEU A 1083 36.83 -43.09 -27.84
N ASN A 1084 37.78 -43.32 -28.74
CA ASN A 1084 37.69 -44.34 -29.78
C ASN A 1084 37.72 -45.76 -29.19
N LEU A 1085 38.56 -46.02 -28.19
CA LEU A 1085 38.61 -47.31 -27.47
C LEU A 1085 37.31 -47.62 -26.72
N CYS A 1086 36.59 -46.60 -26.24
CA CYS A 1086 35.26 -46.75 -25.64
C CYS A 1086 34.12 -46.90 -26.69
N GLY A 1087 34.44 -47.09 -27.98
CA GLY A 1087 33.46 -47.42 -29.03
C GLY A 1087 32.71 -46.23 -29.62
N ILE A 1088 33.05 -44.99 -29.25
CA ILE A 1088 32.45 -43.77 -29.78
C ILE A 1088 33.36 -43.29 -30.91
N GLY A 1089 33.19 -43.90 -32.08
CA GLY A 1089 34.00 -43.62 -33.26
C GLY A 1089 34.04 -42.12 -33.57
N SER A 1090 35.18 -41.49 -33.28
CA SER A 1090 35.44 -40.09 -33.59
C SER A 1090 36.46 -40.02 -34.72
N ASP A 1091 36.12 -39.25 -35.76
CA ASP A 1091 37.04 -38.94 -36.85
C ASP A 1091 38.09 -37.87 -36.44
N LEU A 1092 38.07 -37.44 -35.17
CA LEU A 1092 38.93 -36.40 -34.63
C LEU A 1092 40.41 -36.79 -34.71
N VAL A 1093 41.22 -35.87 -35.21
CA VAL A 1093 42.68 -36.03 -35.30
C VAL A 1093 43.37 -34.80 -34.73
N VAL A 1094 44.48 -35.00 -34.01
CA VAL A 1094 45.39 -33.90 -33.64
C VAL A 1094 46.54 -33.90 -34.64
N PRO A 1095 46.62 -32.90 -35.55
CA PRO A 1095 47.73 -32.79 -36.50
C PRO A 1095 49.07 -32.64 -35.79
N GLY A 1096 50.14 -33.17 -36.39
CA GLY A 1096 51.51 -33.06 -35.84
C GLY A 1096 52.01 -31.63 -35.68
N GLU A 1097 51.60 -30.72 -36.59
CA GLU A 1097 51.76 -29.28 -36.46
C GLU A 1097 50.40 -28.59 -36.70
N MET A 1098 49.88 -27.87 -35.70
CA MET A 1098 48.66 -27.08 -35.84
C MET A 1098 48.98 -25.67 -36.34
N GLY A 1099 48.34 -25.25 -37.43
CA GLY A 1099 48.37 -23.87 -37.90
C GLY A 1099 47.65 -22.90 -36.95
N LYS A 1100 47.58 -21.62 -37.33
CA LYS A 1100 47.01 -20.56 -36.48
C LYS A 1100 45.50 -20.71 -36.29
N VAL A 1101 44.78 -21.12 -37.35
CA VAL A 1101 43.31 -21.28 -37.30
C VAL A 1101 42.93 -22.56 -36.55
N GLU A 1102 43.66 -23.66 -36.74
CA GLU A 1102 43.43 -24.90 -35.99
C GLU A 1102 43.63 -24.68 -34.47
N ARG A 1103 44.67 -23.95 -34.07
CA ARG A 1103 44.89 -23.59 -32.66
C ARG A 1103 43.78 -22.72 -32.09
N PHE A 1104 43.38 -21.67 -32.82
CA PHE A 1104 42.29 -20.79 -32.41
C PHE A 1104 40.98 -21.58 -32.19
N LEU A 1105 40.65 -22.47 -33.13
CA LEU A 1105 39.45 -23.30 -33.08
C LEU A 1105 39.41 -24.26 -31.89
N VAL A 1106 40.55 -24.86 -31.51
CA VAL A 1106 40.65 -25.73 -30.34
C VAL A 1106 40.62 -24.93 -29.03
N GLU A 1107 41.24 -23.75 -28.98
CA GLU A 1107 41.29 -22.88 -27.80
C GLU A 1107 39.94 -22.20 -27.49
N ASP A 1108 39.21 -21.75 -28.52
CA ASP A 1108 37.90 -21.09 -28.38
C ASP A 1108 36.72 -22.07 -28.23
N SER A 1109 36.99 -23.38 -28.19
CA SER A 1109 36.00 -24.46 -28.12
C SER A 1109 35.06 -24.43 -26.89
N ARG A 1110 35.22 -23.47 -25.97
CA ARG A 1110 34.34 -23.23 -24.82
C ARG A 1110 33.20 -22.27 -25.09
N SER A 1111 33.25 -21.50 -26.18
CA SER A 1111 32.11 -20.70 -26.58
C SER A 1111 31.04 -21.65 -27.15
N ARG A 1112 29.84 -21.67 -26.55
CA ARG A 1112 28.73 -22.60 -26.90
C ARG A 1112 28.21 -22.48 -28.35
N GLY A 1113 28.85 -21.69 -29.22
CA GLY A 1113 28.43 -21.45 -30.60
C GLY A 1113 28.68 -22.64 -31.51
N MET A 1114 29.57 -22.50 -32.51
CA MET A 1114 29.82 -23.51 -33.55
C MET A 1114 30.05 -24.95 -33.04
N TRP A 1115 30.56 -25.10 -31.81
CA TRP A 1115 30.92 -26.40 -31.24
C TRP A 1115 29.80 -27.13 -30.48
N SER A 1116 28.62 -26.53 -30.29
CA SER A 1116 27.47 -27.18 -29.64
C SER A 1116 26.75 -28.12 -30.60
N PHE A 1117 27.48 -29.10 -31.10
CA PHE A 1117 27.01 -30.10 -32.05
C PHE A 1117 27.63 -31.48 -31.75
N PRO A 1118 26.91 -32.60 -31.97
CA PRO A 1118 27.40 -33.94 -31.66
C PRO A 1118 28.65 -34.38 -32.42
N ILE A 1119 29.59 -35.04 -31.74
CA ILE A 1119 30.73 -35.73 -32.35
C ILE A 1119 30.23 -36.90 -33.21
N GLY A 1120 30.82 -37.06 -34.41
CA GLY A 1120 30.44 -38.10 -35.37
C GLY A 1120 29.30 -37.73 -36.31
N ARG A 1121 28.78 -36.50 -36.22
CA ARG A 1121 27.84 -35.91 -37.19
C ARG A 1121 28.54 -34.81 -37.99
N LYS A 1122 28.07 -34.54 -39.22
CA LYS A 1122 28.61 -33.45 -40.05
C LYS A 1122 28.19 -32.09 -39.48
N MET A 1123 29.16 -31.21 -39.22
CA MET A 1123 28.95 -29.84 -38.74
C MET A 1123 28.07 -29.03 -39.70
N PRO A 1124 26.96 -28.40 -39.27
CA PRO A 1124 26.14 -27.56 -40.12
C PRO A 1124 26.95 -26.39 -40.74
N LEU A 1125 26.74 -26.09 -42.02
CA LEU A 1125 27.39 -24.94 -42.66
C LEU A 1125 26.96 -23.62 -42.00
N SER A 1126 25.72 -23.55 -41.49
CA SER A 1126 25.23 -22.45 -40.65
C SER A 1126 26.11 -22.18 -39.43
N SER A 1127 26.61 -23.21 -38.74
CA SER A 1127 27.54 -23.06 -37.60
C SER A 1127 28.86 -22.40 -38.01
N VAL A 1128 29.35 -22.71 -39.22
CA VAL A 1128 30.59 -22.14 -39.76
C VAL A 1128 30.39 -20.68 -40.18
N LEU A 1129 29.23 -20.35 -40.76
CA LEU A 1129 28.87 -18.98 -41.13
C LEU A 1129 28.64 -18.09 -39.91
N GLU A 1130 28.05 -18.62 -38.84
CA GLU A 1130 27.95 -17.93 -37.55
C GLU A 1130 29.35 -17.62 -36.99
N ALA A 1131 30.26 -18.61 -37.03
CA ALA A 1131 31.64 -18.41 -36.60
C ALA A 1131 32.39 -17.40 -37.48
N GLU A 1132 32.15 -17.38 -38.80
CA GLU A 1132 32.71 -16.38 -39.72
C GLU A 1132 32.26 -14.97 -39.36
N GLN A 1133 30.96 -14.78 -39.09
CA GLN A 1133 30.41 -13.49 -38.68
C GLN A 1133 30.98 -13.04 -37.32
N LYS A 1134 31.15 -13.99 -36.39
CA LYS A 1134 31.59 -13.71 -35.02
C LYS A 1134 33.09 -13.45 -34.90
N TYR A 1135 33.92 -14.18 -35.65
CA TYR A 1135 35.38 -14.17 -35.49
C TYR A 1135 36.12 -13.52 -36.67
N GLY A 1136 35.42 -13.18 -37.76
CA GLY A 1136 36.02 -12.54 -38.93
C GLY A 1136 36.98 -13.43 -39.73
N ILE A 1137 36.91 -14.75 -39.54
CA ILE A 1137 37.70 -15.74 -40.29
C ILE A 1137 36.86 -16.22 -41.47
N GLU A 1138 37.42 -16.28 -42.68
CA GLU A 1138 36.69 -16.73 -43.86
C GLU A 1138 36.25 -18.21 -43.72
N ALA A 1139 35.00 -18.54 -44.09
CA ALA A 1139 34.47 -19.91 -43.97
C ALA A 1139 35.34 -20.96 -44.69
N SER A 1140 35.95 -20.62 -45.83
CA SER A 1140 36.86 -21.51 -46.58
C SER A 1140 38.07 -21.93 -45.73
N SER A 1141 38.66 -20.99 -44.98
CA SER A 1141 39.79 -21.25 -44.08
C SER A 1141 39.37 -22.06 -42.86
N MET A 1142 38.16 -21.84 -42.35
CA MET A 1142 37.61 -22.62 -41.23
C MET A 1142 37.27 -24.06 -41.65
N ILE A 1143 36.67 -24.27 -42.83
CA ILE A 1143 36.36 -25.61 -43.35
C ILE A 1143 37.63 -26.43 -43.52
N GLU A 1144 38.71 -25.83 -44.05
CA GLU A 1144 40.01 -26.51 -44.18
C GLU A 1144 40.63 -26.86 -42.82
N ALA A 1145 40.55 -25.95 -41.84
CA ALA A 1145 41.01 -26.21 -40.47
C ALA A 1145 40.19 -27.33 -39.79
N LEU A 1146 38.87 -27.32 -39.93
CA LEU A 1146 37.97 -28.36 -39.41
C LEU A 1146 38.26 -29.72 -40.06
N ARG A 1147 38.49 -29.75 -41.38
CA ARG A 1147 38.89 -30.96 -42.11
C ARG A 1147 40.18 -31.57 -41.56
N ARG A 1148 41.19 -30.75 -41.26
CA ARG A 1148 42.46 -31.20 -40.67
C ARG A 1148 42.31 -31.72 -39.24
N LEU A 1149 41.35 -31.18 -38.49
CA LEU A 1149 40.98 -31.68 -37.16
C LEU A 1149 40.07 -32.91 -37.22
N GLY A 1150 39.69 -33.38 -38.41
CA GLY A 1150 38.80 -34.53 -38.58
C GLY A 1150 37.33 -34.24 -38.26
N VAL A 1151 36.89 -32.99 -38.43
CA VAL A 1151 35.50 -32.56 -38.25
C VAL A 1151 34.84 -32.36 -39.62
N PRO A 1152 34.01 -33.31 -40.10
CA PRO A 1152 33.37 -33.17 -41.40
C PRO A 1152 32.29 -32.08 -41.36
N VAL A 1153 32.18 -31.24 -42.39
CA VAL A 1153 31.13 -30.21 -42.54
C VAL A 1153 30.03 -30.72 -43.49
N SER A 1154 28.79 -30.30 -43.26
CA SER A 1154 27.59 -30.72 -44.01
C SER A 1154 27.63 -30.33 -45.49
N ALA A 1155 28.24 -29.17 -45.81
CA ALA A 1155 28.52 -28.69 -47.15
C ALA A 1155 29.79 -27.83 -47.15
N GLU A 1156 30.54 -27.85 -48.25
CA GLU A 1156 31.80 -27.08 -48.39
C GLU A 1156 31.61 -25.74 -49.12
N ARG A 1157 30.43 -25.51 -49.71
CA ARG A 1157 30.07 -24.30 -50.45
C ARG A 1157 28.63 -23.92 -50.13
N LEU A 1158 28.30 -22.64 -50.30
CA LEU A 1158 26.92 -22.17 -50.21
C LEU A 1158 26.04 -22.85 -51.27
N PRO A 1159 24.74 -23.07 -50.97
CA PRO A 1159 23.76 -23.54 -51.94
C PRO A 1159 23.75 -22.69 -53.21
N GLU A 1160 23.41 -23.32 -54.35
CA GLU A 1160 23.37 -22.62 -55.63
C GLU A 1160 22.35 -21.46 -55.60
N GLY A 1161 22.81 -20.29 -56.08
CA GLY A 1161 22.00 -19.08 -56.11
C GLY A 1161 21.76 -18.41 -54.76
N LEU A 1162 22.46 -18.80 -53.68
CA LEU A 1162 22.44 -18.12 -52.38
C LEU A 1162 23.74 -17.31 -52.18
N SER A 1163 23.63 -16.00 -52.07
CA SER A 1163 24.78 -15.13 -51.74
C SER A 1163 25.14 -15.18 -50.25
N ARG A 1164 26.34 -14.71 -49.92
CA ARG A 1164 26.82 -14.62 -48.53
C ARG A 1164 25.92 -13.74 -47.65
N ALA A 1165 25.43 -12.61 -48.18
CA ALA A 1165 24.56 -11.69 -47.43
C ALA A 1165 23.18 -12.32 -47.15
N GLU A 1166 22.61 -13.03 -48.14
CA GLU A 1166 21.35 -13.76 -47.98
C GLU A 1166 21.51 -14.93 -46.99
N ALA A 1167 22.64 -15.64 -47.02
CA ALA A 1167 22.92 -16.72 -46.08
C ALA A 1167 23.00 -16.20 -44.62
N LEU A 1168 23.66 -15.06 -44.40
CA LEU A 1168 23.71 -14.41 -43.08
C LEU A 1168 22.32 -13.90 -42.63
N THR A 1169 21.50 -13.44 -43.57
CA THR A 1169 20.11 -13.02 -43.31
C THR A 1169 19.22 -14.21 -42.89
N LEU A 1170 19.41 -15.37 -43.53
CA LEU A 1170 18.64 -16.60 -43.27
C LEU A 1170 18.97 -17.23 -41.91
N ILE A 1171 20.23 -17.17 -41.47
CA ILE A 1171 20.63 -17.71 -40.15
C ILE A 1171 20.34 -16.75 -39.01
N SER A 1172 19.98 -15.49 -39.27
CA SER A 1172 19.64 -14.49 -38.26
C SER A 1172 18.17 -14.58 -37.83
N GLN A 1173 17.90 -14.58 -36.52
CA GLN A 1173 16.53 -14.57 -35.99
C GLN A 1173 15.79 -13.27 -36.37
N ASN A 1174 16.49 -12.13 -36.38
CA ASN A 1174 15.97 -10.82 -36.75
C ASN A 1174 17.02 -9.99 -37.52
N PRO A 1175 17.16 -10.16 -38.84
CA PRO A 1175 18.23 -9.55 -39.63
C PRO A 1175 18.25 -8.01 -39.64
N GLU A 1176 17.17 -7.36 -39.22
CA GLU A 1176 17.05 -5.90 -39.17
C GLU A 1176 17.58 -5.29 -37.86
N ARG A 1177 17.87 -6.10 -36.84
CA ARG A 1177 18.52 -5.63 -35.60
C ARG A 1177 20.04 -5.75 -35.72
N GLU A 1178 20.76 -4.67 -35.41
CA GLU A 1178 22.24 -4.63 -35.41
C GLU A 1178 22.91 -5.73 -34.55
N ARG A 1179 22.19 -6.31 -33.58
CA ARG A 1179 22.66 -7.40 -32.70
C ARG A 1179 21.64 -8.53 -32.58
N SER A 1180 21.24 -9.12 -33.71
CA SER A 1180 20.38 -10.32 -33.68
C SER A 1180 21.15 -11.59 -33.36
N SER A 1181 20.54 -12.46 -32.54
CA SER A 1181 20.95 -13.85 -32.36
C SER A 1181 20.75 -14.67 -33.63
N THR A 1182 21.54 -15.73 -33.79
CA THR A 1182 21.40 -16.71 -34.88
C THR A 1182 20.42 -17.82 -34.49
N ILE A 1183 19.72 -18.38 -35.48
CA ILE A 1183 18.89 -19.58 -35.31
C ILE A 1183 19.83 -20.73 -34.98
N SER A 1184 19.51 -21.47 -33.91
CA SER A 1184 20.33 -22.58 -33.41
C SER A 1184 20.70 -23.55 -34.54
N PRO A 1185 21.99 -23.81 -34.80
CA PRO A 1185 22.39 -24.67 -35.91
C PRO A 1185 21.80 -26.08 -35.82
N GLY A 1186 21.20 -26.57 -36.91
CA GLY A 1186 20.56 -27.88 -36.97
C GLY A 1186 19.15 -27.96 -36.33
N ALA A 1187 18.57 -26.82 -35.95
CA ALA A 1187 17.17 -26.72 -35.54
C ALA A 1187 16.22 -27.21 -36.65
N SER A 1188 15.04 -27.70 -36.25
CA SER A 1188 13.93 -27.92 -37.17
C SER A 1188 13.12 -26.64 -37.27
N LEU A 1189 12.88 -26.19 -38.50
CA LEU A 1189 12.17 -24.93 -38.78
C LEU A 1189 10.68 -25.21 -38.99
N ALA A 1190 9.83 -24.37 -38.38
CA ALA A 1190 8.38 -24.41 -38.58
C ALA A 1190 7.98 -23.97 -40.01
N LEU A 1191 6.79 -24.37 -40.47
CA LEU A 1191 6.32 -24.06 -41.83
C LEU A 1191 6.06 -22.56 -42.00
N SER A 1192 5.48 -21.90 -41.01
CA SER A 1192 5.24 -20.46 -40.98
C SER A 1192 6.53 -19.65 -41.09
N HIS A 1193 7.62 -20.05 -40.41
CA HIS A 1193 8.93 -19.41 -40.56
C HIS A 1193 9.40 -19.46 -42.01
N LEU A 1194 9.26 -20.61 -42.67
CA LEU A 1194 9.67 -20.81 -44.06
C LEU A 1194 8.82 -19.98 -45.03
N VAL A 1195 7.50 -19.92 -44.81
CA VAL A 1195 6.57 -19.11 -45.62
C VAL A 1195 6.87 -17.62 -45.48
N ILE A 1196 6.99 -17.11 -44.25
CA ILE A 1196 7.30 -15.70 -43.98
C ILE A 1196 8.65 -15.31 -44.59
N ARG A 1197 9.66 -16.19 -44.48
CA ARG A 1197 11.00 -15.94 -45.07
C ARG A 1197 10.98 -15.96 -46.60
N ALA A 1198 10.26 -16.90 -47.21
CA ALA A 1198 10.08 -16.94 -48.66
C ALA A 1198 9.38 -15.69 -49.20
N GLN A 1199 8.32 -15.23 -48.51
CA GLN A 1199 7.61 -14.00 -48.86
C GLN A 1199 8.51 -12.77 -48.75
N ARG A 1200 9.22 -12.58 -47.63
CA ARG A 1200 10.11 -11.43 -47.41
C ARG A 1200 11.28 -11.37 -48.40
N MET A 1201 11.82 -12.54 -48.77
CA MET A 1201 12.93 -12.62 -49.73
C MET A 1201 12.47 -12.64 -51.19
N GLY A 1202 11.16 -12.67 -51.46
CA GLY A 1202 10.62 -12.68 -52.83
C GLY A 1202 11.01 -13.93 -53.64
N VAL A 1203 11.16 -15.08 -52.99
CA VAL A 1203 11.58 -16.35 -53.61
C VAL A 1203 10.57 -17.46 -53.31
N SER A 1204 10.57 -18.54 -54.11
CA SER A 1204 9.66 -19.66 -53.89
C SER A 1204 9.95 -20.40 -52.58
N LEU A 1205 8.91 -21.00 -52.00
CA LEU A 1205 9.01 -21.79 -50.77
C LEU A 1205 10.00 -22.94 -50.95
N GLU A 1206 9.93 -23.63 -52.09
CA GLU A 1206 10.85 -24.73 -52.43
C GLU A 1206 12.32 -24.28 -52.41
N ARG A 1207 12.60 -23.08 -52.91
CA ARG A 1207 13.96 -22.52 -52.97
C ARG A 1207 14.50 -22.19 -51.58
N VAL A 1208 13.69 -21.57 -50.72
CA VAL A 1208 14.07 -21.26 -49.33
C VAL A 1208 14.28 -22.53 -48.51
N MET A 1209 13.41 -23.53 -48.67
CA MET A 1209 13.58 -24.83 -48.04
C MET A 1209 14.86 -25.52 -48.50
N GLY A 1210 15.18 -25.46 -49.80
CA GLY A 1210 16.42 -25.96 -50.37
C GLY A 1210 17.67 -25.28 -49.77
N TRP A 1211 17.63 -23.95 -49.62
CA TRP A 1211 18.70 -23.18 -48.99
C TRP A 1211 18.88 -23.55 -47.51
N TYR A 1212 17.82 -23.59 -46.71
CA TYR A 1212 17.91 -24.01 -45.30
C TYR A 1212 18.44 -25.44 -45.14
N ARG A 1213 18.00 -26.36 -46.00
CA ARG A 1213 18.53 -27.74 -46.02
C ARG A 1213 20.03 -27.77 -46.35
N GLY A 1214 20.48 -26.95 -47.31
CA GLY A 1214 21.89 -26.82 -47.67
C GLY A 1214 22.76 -26.12 -46.60
N LEU A 1215 22.16 -25.28 -45.75
CA LEU A 1215 22.79 -24.69 -44.57
C LEU A 1215 22.82 -25.63 -43.35
N GLY A 1216 22.21 -26.81 -43.46
CA GLY A 1216 22.21 -27.84 -42.42
C GLY A 1216 21.04 -27.78 -41.43
N TYR A 1217 19.97 -27.03 -41.73
CA TYR A 1217 18.74 -27.05 -40.95
C TYR A 1217 17.81 -28.19 -41.36
N ARG A 1218 16.94 -28.61 -40.44
CA ARG A 1218 15.85 -29.55 -40.74
C ARG A 1218 14.62 -28.76 -41.17
N VAL A 1219 14.08 -29.09 -42.33
CA VAL A 1219 12.84 -28.49 -42.87
C VAL A 1219 11.78 -29.59 -43.01
N PRO A 1220 10.49 -29.28 -42.80
CA PRO A 1220 9.41 -30.25 -42.94
C PRO A 1220 9.32 -30.80 -44.36
N ILE A 1221 8.81 -32.03 -44.48
CA ILE A 1221 8.49 -32.66 -45.77
C ILE A 1221 7.02 -32.32 -46.08
N LEU A 1222 6.78 -31.48 -47.08
CA LEU A 1222 5.45 -30.92 -47.35
C LEU A 1222 4.44 -31.99 -47.78
N GLU A 1223 4.89 -33.01 -48.52
CA GLU A 1223 4.07 -34.11 -49.01
C GLU A 1223 3.49 -34.97 -47.88
N GLU A 1224 4.21 -35.05 -46.76
CA GLU A 1224 3.78 -35.78 -45.57
C GLU A 1224 2.97 -34.88 -44.62
N LEU A 1225 3.33 -33.60 -44.53
CA LEU A 1225 2.74 -32.65 -43.58
C LEU A 1225 1.38 -32.11 -44.04
N LEU A 1226 1.26 -31.68 -45.30
CA LEU A 1226 0.07 -30.98 -45.80
C LEU A 1226 -1.22 -31.83 -45.73
N PRO A 1227 -1.24 -33.12 -46.10
CA PRO A 1227 -2.46 -33.94 -46.01
C PRO A 1227 -2.98 -34.10 -44.58
N VAL A 1228 -2.09 -34.02 -43.59
CA VAL A 1228 -2.45 -34.08 -42.18
C VAL A 1228 -2.89 -32.70 -41.70
N ALA A 1229 -2.17 -31.63 -42.06
CA ALA A 1229 -2.50 -30.26 -41.69
C ALA A 1229 -3.89 -29.81 -42.19
N VAL A 1230 -4.30 -30.21 -43.40
CA VAL A 1230 -5.62 -29.90 -43.96
C VAL A 1230 -6.77 -30.44 -43.09
N ARG A 1231 -6.57 -31.57 -42.39
CA ARG A 1231 -7.58 -32.16 -41.49
C ARG A 1231 -7.77 -31.39 -40.19
N HIS A 1232 -6.84 -30.48 -39.87
CA HIS A 1232 -6.82 -29.68 -38.65
C HIS A 1232 -7.18 -28.20 -38.91
N ILE A 1233 -7.69 -27.86 -40.11
CA ILE A 1233 -8.18 -26.51 -40.40
C ILE A 1233 -9.47 -26.26 -39.59
N PRO A 1234 -9.57 -25.18 -38.80
CA PRO A 1234 -10.78 -24.80 -38.06
C PRO A 1234 -11.96 -24.43 -38.98
N LEU A 1235 -13.02 -25.24 -38.94
CA LEU A 1235 -14.25 -25.06 -39.71
C LEU A 1235 -15.45 -24.68 -38.82
N LYS A 1236 -16.42 -23.97 -39.40
CA LYS A 1236 -17.63 -23.45 -38.73
C LYS A 1236 -18.59 -24.54 -38.22
#